data_AF-A0A7C6ANJ0-F1
#
_entry.id   AF-A0A7C6ANJ0-F1
#
_cell.length_a   1.000
_cell.length_b   1.000
_cell.length_c   1.000
_cell.angle_alpha   90.00
_cell.angle_beta   90.00
_cell.angle_gamma   90.00
#
_symmetry.space_group_name_H-M   'P 1'
#
loop_
_entity.id
_entity.type
_entity.pdbx_description
1 polymer ?
#
loop_
_entity_poly.entity_id
_entity_poly.type
_entity_poly.pdbx_seq_one_letter_code
_entity_poly.pdbx_strand_id
1 'polypeptide(L)'
;MERNQQIRIAKLRLLKTWALLCLISVLSAAGLRAKDIGHGSSLNRARNIHDGNLIRVTFHNFGMMGGQQGDQSQIYAGEWPIGSGLAQMGNASAYAMARLRIVAGVDETTGDTLYDYVTPAIFCEGWDPDLFSHDSLGVFQGFEPLPGFLNISQKEKDPMHAVAMSHMAYTWPPFWPDKLEDPFDPGWSGHWNGYFGKDQMNADQESYFVLDDYQYKKRVRGIRLPPPIPEEPDRGGLGLRMSVRGLQWSNPDAQDCIFWLYDIRNIGQLYLDQTLFGLNVGASSGALVTDNTDWDDDVARYYREKALAVNYDYDNIGTRGYSPVPWVGFAFLESPGNPYDGIDNDGDGINGAGKLITTDEFLKVYAPGDPIVLINYWSGRYERTVSRMPAEGVRFQVNGITYIKKPNAPLQEIPRNLIDDNLNGLIDESDGAVTQDSIPYYLYIRDPIYNNRDYLAKDYFTGAGLDNPLIDERRDDGIDNDGDWNPSYDDVGMDGKPGTGDTGEGDGLPTPGRGDLPGEPNVDLVDVDESDQIGLTSFKFYEYGDVTYSNDEQMWEISRPGYFDLGSRERADYDYVFASGYFPLMPNQKEFFSVAMLFGWDEREMLYNKEIVQKIYNSNYNFAVAPKKPVLRAVPGDRKVTLYWDSEAEFSFDRYLHQYDFEGYKIYRATAPTFEDAGSITDGYGYDRFKVPIAVFDKIDGIYGFFPLTFGTGVQFYLGSETGLTHTFVDSPLVNGMTYYYAVTAYDRGSLENNIGPSETTIFISVDQAGNVRAGENVAIVTPRPPSLGYVPPGFDLEPQPVGQLVTNGKVAVKFLEPEQLVDGDEYEIQFLDRSMDRRDNDLDGKIDGEDRDEWLPNETTGFVLRNLTRQTVFDTVWFYEYRMEGGSRVLIRNLYDDRDGDPRTLRAVLGGLEIFAYNPPGGVVHDPQRNIRNGIRWSQNIDYSTAYHLRFGLFDMKGFKPGIFYPRQYCIVFYDELVTRTQRIGVPLESTGKPVPVPETNVNYKIFDAATGQEVPFAAVDATVNRNLTPPGFFSAKDRIIFFERMPNDSVVVTFSLLNNDVQDTVFFKNYGRRLGAGDTLWLYPDFPFTGNVRYRFKVKGEKVDVQYARSHLDRIKVVPNPYVVTAVWEPLNPYTSGRGPRKVEFIHLPPRCTIRIYAVDGTLVKTIEHNSPLSDGSESWDLMTKDNMDLAYGVYIYHVDAPGIGQHVGRMLIIK
;
A
#
# COMPACT_ATOMS: atom_id res chain seq x y z
N MET A 1 -46.41 14.46 48.26
CA MET A 1 -45.62 14.80 47.06
C MET A 1 -44.67 13.65 46.67
N GLU A 2 -44.00 12.99 47.61
CA GLU A 2 -43.08 11.86 47.33
C GLU A 2 -43.71 10.66 46.59
N ARG A 3 -44.97 10.32 46.88
CA ARG A 3 -45.67 9.20 46.22
C ARG A 3 -45.86 9.42 44.71
N ASN A 4 -46.06 10.66 44.27
CA ASN A 4 -46.18 10.99 42.84
C ASN A 4 -44.83 11.00 42.11
N GLN A 5 -43.73 11.26 42.84
CA GLN A 5 -42.38 11.25 42.29
C GLN A 5 -41.88 9.82 42.08
N GLN A 6 -42.17 8.90 43.01
CA GLN A 6 -41.87 7.47 42.83
C GLN A 6 -42.67 6.84 41.67
N ILE A 7 -43.93 7.21 41.48
CA ILE A 7 -44.74 6.73 40.34
C ILE A 7 -44.20 7.25 39.01
N ARG A 8 -43.71 8.50 38.94
CA ARG A 8 -43.04 9.03 37.74
C ARG A 8 -41.74 8.30 37.42
N ILE A 9 -40.92 8.01 38.42
CA ILE A 9 -39.65 7.27 38.23
C ILE A 9 -39.92 5.83 37.80
N ALA A 10 -40.94 5.16 38.36
CA ALA A 10 -41.34 3.82 37.96
C ALA A 10 -41.88 3.78 36.52
N LYS A 11 -42.69 4.78 36.11
CA LYS A 11 -43.16 4.91 34.71
C LYS A 11 -42.01 5.19 33.73
N LEU A 12 -41.03 6.00 34.12
CA LEU A 12 -39.86 6.28 33.28
C LEU A 12 -38.97 5.04 33.11
N ARG A 13 -38.80 4.25 34.18
CA ARG A 13 -38.09 2.96 34.10
C ARG A 13 -38.84 1.99 33.19
N LEU A 14 -40.16 1.84 33.37
CA LEU A 14 -40.97 0.98 32.51
C LEU A 14 -40.89 1.41 31.03
N LEU A 15 -40.98 2.71 30.73
CA LEU A 15 -40.84 3.22 29.36
C LEU A 15 -39.46 2.94 28.77
N LYS A 16 -38.38 3.04 29.57
CA LYS A 16 -37.04 2.66 29.13
C LYS A 16 -36.91 1.16 28.91
N THR A 17 -37.51 0.32 29.74
CA THR A 17 -37.50 -1.14 29.54
C THR A 17 -38.32 -1.54 28.31
N TRP A 18 -39.47 -0.89 28.08
CA TRP A 18 -40.27 -1.09 26.87
C TRP A 18 -39.59 -0.57 25.62
N ALA A 19 -38.91 0.59 25.68
CA ALA A 19 -38.10 1.09 24.58
C ALA A 19 -36.92 0.15 24.27
N LEU A 20 -36.27 -0.40 25.30
CA LEU A 20 -35.19 -1.36 25.14
C LEU A 20 -35.69 -2.70 24.61
N LEU A 21 -36.84 -3.21 25.08
CA LEU A 21 -37.48 -4.41 24.55
C LEU A 21 -37.99 -4.21 23.12
N CYS A 22 -38.53 -3.04 22.79
CA CYS A 22 -38.89 -2.68 21.43
C CYS A 22 -37.64 -2.58 20.55
N LEU A 23 -36.55 -1.98 21.02
CA LEU A 23 -35.28 -1.91 20.31
C LEU A 23 -34.69 -3.30 20.09
N ILE A 24 -34.68 -4.17 21.11
CA ILE A 24 -34.25 -5.57 21.01
C ILE A 24 -35.16 -6.34 20.06
N SER A 25 -36.47 -6.12 20.09
CA SER A 25 -37.42 -6.78 19.18
C SER A 25 -37.28 -6.32 17.74
N VAL A 26 -36.98 -5.04 17.52
CA VAL A 26 -36.70 -4.44 16.20
C VAL A 26 -35.33 -4.90 15.70
N LEU A 27 -34.32 -5.01 16.58
CA LEU A 27 -33.01 -5.58 16.27
C LEU A 27 -33.09 -7.08 15.98
N SER A 28 -33.92 -7.85 16.70
CA SER A 28 -34.16 -9.27 16.40
C SER A 28 -35.02 -9.47 15.15
N ALA A 29 -35.94 -8.55 14.84
CA ALA A 29 -36.69 -8.56 13.58
C ALA A 29 -35.83 -8.11 12.39
N ALA A 30 -34.86 -7.22 12.61
CA ALA A 30 -33.82 -6.87 11.63
C ALA A 30 -32.83 -8.02 11.43
N GLY A 31 -32.41 -8.71 12.50
CA GLY A 31 -31.59 -9.92 12.43
C GLY A 31 -32.30 -11.13 11.81
N LEU A 32 -33.63 -11.23 11.94
CA LEU A 32 -34.45 -12.24 11.25
C LEU A 32 -34.74 -11.88 9.78
N ARG A 33 -34.67 -10.59 9.39
CA ARG A 33 -34.68 -10.17 7.98
C ARG A 33 -33.31 -10.21 7.31
N ALA A 34 -32.23 -10.21 8.08
CA ALA A 34 -30.85 -10.28 7.58
C ALA A 34 -30.45 -11.69 7.07
N LYS A 35 -31.32 -12.69 7.25
CA LYS A 35 -31.05 -14.07 6.80
C LYS A 35 -31.49 -14.39 5.38
N ASP A 36 -32.16 -13.45 4.72
CA ASP A 36 -32.58 -13.58 3.33
C ASP A 36 -31.86 -12.50 2.53
N ILE A 37 -30.72 -12.87 1.93
CA ILE A 37 -29.82 -11.97 1.17
C ILE A 37 -30.55 -11.40 -0.06
N GLY A 38 -31.72 -11.92 -0.40
CA GLY A 38 -32.45 -11.63 -1.63
C GLY A 38 -31.84 -12.37 -2.81
N HIS A 39 -32.22 -11.95 -4.02
CA HIS A 39 -31.79 -12.58 -5.27
C HIS A 39 -31.16 -11.55 -6.21
N GLY A 40 -30.38 -12.02 -7.18
CA GLY A 40 -29.77 -11.19 -8.21
C GLY A 40 -30.82 -10.34 -8.91
N SER A 41 -30.54 -9.04 -9.05
CA SER A 41 -31.47 -8.12 -9.71
C SER A 41 -30.75 -6.95 -10.37
N SER A 42 -31.26 -6.53 -11.52
CA SER A 42 -30.84 -5.32 -12.22
C SER A 42 -30.94 -4.05 -11.37
N LEU A 43 -31.79 -4.04 -10.33
CA LEU A 43 -31.90 -2.95 -9.36
C LEU A 43 -30.63 -2.75 -8.54
N ASN A 44 -29.76 -3.76 -8.42
CA ASN A 44 -28.51 -3.71 -7.67
C ASN A 44 -27.30 -3.37 -8.55
N ARG A 45 -27.48 -3.20 -9.87
CA ARG A 45 -26.38 -2.85 -10.78
C ARG A 45 -25.72 -1.53 -10.39
N ALA A 46 -24.40 -1.55 -10.39
CA ALA A 46 -23.51 -0.43 -10.11
C ALA A 46 -22.17 -0.68 -10.82
N ARG A 47 -21.32 0.35 -10.85
CA ARG A 47 -19.96 0.21 -11.37
C ARG A 47 -18.93 0.90 -10.48
N ASN A 48 -17.66 0.65 -10.80
CA ASN A 48 -16.53 1.42 -10.31
C ASN A 48 -15.38 1.36 -11.35
N ILE A 49 -14.24 1.93 -11.02
CA ILE A 49 -13.08 2.03 -11.92
C ILE A 49 -11.85 1.43 -11.23
N HIS A 50 -11.15 0.57 -11.95
CA HIS A 50 -9.77 0.19 -11.61
C HIS A 50 -8.83 1.19 -12.28
N ASP A 51 -8.01 1.89 -11.49
CA ASP A 51 -7.06 2.92 -11.92
C ASP A 51 -5.74 2.89 -11.12
N GLY A 52 -5.43 1.77 -10.47
CA GLY A 52 -4.27 1.60 -9.59
C GLY A 52 -2.90 1.53 -10.29
N ASN A 53 -2.85 1.28 -11.60
CA ASN A 53 -1.61 1.19 -12.38
C ASN A 53 -1.72 1.86 -13.76
N LEU A 54 -0.94 1.45 -14.77
CA LEU A 54 -1.01 2.05 -16.11
C LEU A 54 -2.30 1.71 -16.86
N ILE A 55 -3.13 0.81 -16.35
CA ILE A 55 -4.42 0.46 -16.93
C ILE A 55 -5.54 1.17 -16.19
N ARG A 56 -6.43 1.82 -16.95
CA ARG A 56 -7.71 2.31 -16.43
C ARG A 56 -8.88 1.61 -17.12
N VAL A 57 -9.70 0.91 -16.34
CA VAL A 57 -10.87 0.19 -16.86
C VAL A 57 -12.09 0.38 -15.98
N THR A 58 -13.24 0.63 -16.60
CA THR A 58 -14.54 0.61 -15.92
C THR A 58 -15.03 -0.82 -15.81
N PHE A 59 -15.55 -1.20 -14.65
CA PHE A 59 -16.12 -2.54 -14.44
C PHE A 59 -17.44 -2.46 -13.68
N HIS A 60 -18.29 -3.45 -13.93
CA HIS A 60 -19.67 -3.48 -13.46
C HIS A 60 -19.92 -4.71 -12.59
N ASN A 61 -20.70 -4.56 -11.52
CA ASN A 61 -20.97 -5.68 -10.60
C ASN A 61 -21.90 -6.78 -11.18
N PHE A 62 -22.35 -6.65 -12.42
CA PHE A 62 -22.99 -7.72 -13.18
C PHE A 62 -22.00 -8.53 -14.05
N GLY A 63 -20.69 -8.32 -13.85
CA GLY A 63 -19.61 -9.14 -14.44
C GLY A 63 -19.09 -8.68 -15.80
N MET A 64 -19.33 -7.41 -16.15
CA MET A 64 -18.82 -6.80 -17.39
C MET A 64 -17.65 -5.85 -17.09
N MET A 65 -16.62 -5.91 -17.93
CA MET A 65 -15.55 -4.91 -17.99
C MET A 65 -15.68 -4.13 -19.30
N GLY A 66 -15.41 -2.83 -19.26
CA GLY A 66 -15.39 -1.95 -20.44
C GLY A 66 -16.68 -1.16 -20.68
N GLY A 67 -16.98 -0.91 -21.96
CA GLY A 67 -18.09 -0.07 -22.43
C GLY A 67 -19.43 -0.78 -22.52
N GLN A 68 -20.52 -0.04 -22.31
CA GLN A 68 -21.88 -0.48 -22.63
C GLN A 68 -22.51 0.47 -23.66
N GLN A 69 -23.09 -0.10 -24.72
CA GLN A 69 -23.77 0.64 -25.76
C GLN A 69 -24.97 1.41 -25.20
N GLY A 70 -25.10 2.68 -25.59
CA GLY A 70 -26.18 3.56 -25.15
C GLY A 70 -25.94 4.26 -23.80
N ASP A 71 -24.89 3.90 -23.05
CA ASP A 71 -24.47 4.67 -21.89
C ASP A 71 -23.70 5.94 -22.35
N GLN A 72 -24.23 7.11 -21.98
CA GLN A 72 -23.65 8.42 -22.35
C GLN A 72 -22.72 8.99 -21.29
N SER A 73 -22.50 8.26 -20.19
CA SER A 73 -21.58 8.65 -19.14
C SER A 73 -20.12 8.32 -19.52
N GLN A 74 -19.19 8.84 -18.72
CA GLN A 74 -17.77 8.57 -18.94
C GLN A 74 -17.43 7.12 -18.60
N ILE A 75 -16.93 6.37 -19.59
CA ILE A 75 -16.50 4.98 -19.47
C ILE A 75 -15.09 4.83 -20.03
N TYR A 76 -14.29 3.97 -19.39
CA TYR A 76 -12.95 3.62 -19.83
C TYR A 76 -12.92 2.16 -20.28
N ALA A 77 -12.87 1.96 -21.59
CA ALA A 77 -12.82 0.64 -22.22
C ALA A 77 -11.36 0.18 -22.38
N GLY A 78 -10.65 0.04 -21.25
CA GLY A 78 -9.23 -0.35 -21.22
C GLY A 78 -8.31 0.75 -21.77
N GLU A 79 -8.21 1.87 -21.04
CA GLU A 79 -7.24 2.93 -21.35
C GLU A 79 -5.84 2.52 -20.89
N TRP A 80 -4.89 2.48 -21.82
CA TRP A 80 -3.48 2.20 -21.53
C TRP A 80 -2.55 2.93 -22.52
N PRO A 81 -1.48 3.59 -22.04
CA PRO A 81 -1.23 3.91 -20.63
C PRO A 81 -2.25 4.91 -20.09
N ILE A 82 -2.49 4.90 -18.79
CA ILE A 82 -3.43 5.79 -18.11
C ILE A 82 -3.12 7.26 -18.39
N GLY A 83 -4.14 8.04 -18.77
CA GLY A 83 -3.98 9.46 -19.12
C GLY A 83 -3.55 9.72 -20.56
N SER A 84 -3.25 8.68 -21.35
CA SER A 84 -2.98 8.80 -22.79
C SER A 84 -4.25 9.08 -23.61
N GLY A 85 -5.43 8.73 -23.07
CA GLY A 85 -6.69 8.74 -23.80
C GLY A 85 -6.83 7.65 -24.86
N LEU A 86 -5.85 6.73 -24.99
CA LEU A 86 -5.88 5.60 -25.92
C LEU A 86 -6.68 4.45 -25.28
N ALA A 87 -7.70 3.94 -25.95
CA ALA A 87 -8.51 2.80 -25.48
C ALA A 87 -8.32 1.62 -26.45
N GLN A 88 -8.06 0.43 -25.92
CA GLN A 88 -7.72 -0.75 -26.75
C GLN A 88 -8.67 -1.94 -26.54
N MET A 89 -9.76 -1.76 -25.81
CA MET A 89 -10.75 -2.81 -25.59
C MET A 89 -12.16 -2.24 -25.78
N GLY A 90 -13.10 -3.07 -26.21
CA GLY A 90 -14.54 -2.75 -26.15
C GLY A 90 -15.12 -3.20 -24.81
N ASN A 91 -15.23 -4.51 -24.61
CA ASN A 91 -15.76 -5.13 -23.40
C ASN A 91 -15.16 -6.53 -23.14
N ALA A 92 -15.35 -7.03 -21.91
CA ALA A 92 -15.19 -8.44 -21.59
C ALA A 92 -16.34 -8.91 -20.69
N SER A 93 -16.81 -10.14 -20.90
CA SER A 93 -17.97 -10.69 -20.18
C SER A 93 -17.85 -12.20 -20.01
N ALA A 94 -17.97 -12.67 -18.77
CA ALA A 94 -17.91 -14.10 -18.45
C ALA A 94 -19.24 -14.81 -18.71
N TYR A 95 -19.19 -16.11 -18.95
CA TYR A 95 -20.36 -16.96 -19.08
C TYR A 95 -20.09 -18.39 -18.59
N ALA A 96 -21.17 -19.07 -18.20
CA ALA A 96 -21.14 -20.48 -17.84
C ALA A 96 -22.22 -21.23 -18.60
N MET A 97 -21.92 -22.48 -18.99
CA MET A 97 -22.88 -23.36 -19.64
C MET A 97 -22.83 -24.75 -19.01
N ALA A 98 -23.97 -25.43 -18.98
CA ALA A 98 -24.01 -26.84 -18.59
C ALA A 98 -24.92 -27.62 -19.52
N ARG A 99 -24.57 -28.88 -19.80
CA ARG A 99 -25.45 -29.80 -20.51
C ARG A 99 -26.44 -30.41 -19.52
N LEU A 100 -27.73 -30.15 -19.72
CA LEU A 100 -28.79 -30.67 -18.87
C LEU A 100 -29.61 -31.73 -19.57
N ARG A 101 -29.85 -32.85 -18.87
CA ARG A 101 -30.79 -33.88 -19.28
C ARG A 101 -32.21 -33.51 -18.86
N ILE A 102 -33.12 -33.47 -19.81
CA ILE A 102 -34.51 -33.08 -19.60
C ILE A 102 -35.47 -34.15 -20.12
N VAL A 103 -36.68 -34.20 -19.57
CA VAL A 103 -37.73 -35.13 -20.02
C VAL A 103 -38.32 -34.62 -21.33
N ALA A 104 -38.19 -35.42 -22.39
CA ALA A 104 -38.66 -35.12 -23.75
C ALA A 104 -40.04 -35.72 -24.05
N GLY A 105 -40.53 -36.63 -23.19
CA GLY A 105 -41.83 -37.28 -23.34
C GLY A 105 -41.84 -38.69 -22.76
N VAL A 106 -42.77 -39.51 -23.22
CA VAL A 106 -42.86 -40.94 -22.90
C VAL A 106 -42.97 -41.69 -24.24
N ASP A 107 -42.20 -42.75 -24.42
CA ASP A 107 -42.30 -43.63 -25.57
C ASP A 107 -43.70 -44.26 -25.58
N GLU A 108 -44.47 -44.00 -26.64
CA GLU A 108 -45.86 -44.45 -26.75
C GLU A 108 -46.00 -45.99 -26.82
N THR A 109 -44.91 -46.70 -27.13
CA THR A 109 -44.87 -48.16 -27.31
C THR A 109 -44.34 -48.88 -26.08
N THR A 110 -43.29 -48.36 -25.43
CA THR A 110 -42.67 -49.01 -24.27
C THR A 110 -43.17 -48.44 -22.93
N GLY A 111 -43.71 -47.22 -22.92
CA GLY A 111 -44.06 -46.49 -21.70
C GLY A 111 -42.86 -45.91 -20.96
N ASP A 112 -41.65 -46.00 -21.54
CA ASP A 112 -40.43 -45.47 -20.94
C ASP A 112 -40.36 -43.95 -21.09
N THR A 113 -39.80 -43.27 -20.10
CA THR A 113 -39.57 -41.82 -20.20
C THR A 113 -38.46 -41.55 -21.21
N LEU A 114 -38.75 -40.71 -22.20
CA LEU A 114 -37.77 -40.23 -23.19
C LEU A 114 -37.07 -39.00 -22.63
N TYR A 115 -35.78 -38.87 -22.93
CA TYR A 115 -34.95 -37.75 -22.50
C TYR A 115 -34.31 -37.06 -23.70
N ASP A 116 -34.14 -35.75 -23.60
CA ASP A 116 -33.36 -34.91 -24.54
C ASP A 116 -32.35 -34.08 -23.74
N TYR A 117 -31.43 -33.41 -24.44
CA TYR A 117 -30.41 -32.55 -23.83
C TYR A 117 -30.57 -31.10 -24.28
N VAL A 118 -30.35 -30.19 -23.34
CA VAL A 118 -30.28 -28.74 -23.58
C VAL A 118 -29.01 -28.17 -22.96
N THR A 119 -28.51 -27.08 -23.53
CA THR A 119 -27.21 -26.47 -23.15
C THR A 119 -27.38 -24.97 -22.88
N PRO A 120 -28.15 -24.58 -21.84
CA PRO A 120 -28.35 -23.16 -21.52
C PRO A 120 -27.03 -22.40 -21.36
N ALA A 121 -26.94 -21.22 -21.99
CA ALA A 121 -25.83 -20.29 -21.78
C ALA A 121 -26.24 -19.20 -20.78
N ILE A 122 -25.55 -19.11 -19.64
CA ILE A 122 -25.76 -18.07 -18.63
C ILE A 122 -24.64 -17.04 -18.78
N PHE A 123 -24.98 -15.85 -19.28
CA PHE A 123 -24.03 -14.78 -19.57
C PHE A 123 -24.06 -13.67 -18.53
N CYS A 124 -22.91 -13.05 -18.29
CA CYS A 124 -22.83 -11.64 -17.92
C CYS A 124 -23.14 -10.78 -19.15
N GLU A 125 -23.93 -9.72 -18.97
CA GLU A 125 -24.31 -8.82 -20.08
C GLU A 125 -23.07 -8.12 -20.63
N GLY A 126 -22.96 -8.00 -21.96
CA GLY A 126 -21.81 -7.38 -22.64
C GLY A 126 -22.11 -6.01 -23.24
N TRP A 127 -21.30 -5.61 -24.22
CA TRP A 127 -21.35 -4.28 -24.82
C TRP A 127 -22.72 -3.89 -25.40
N ASP A 128 -23.28 -4.70 -26.30
CA ASP A 128 -24.59 -4.47 -26.91
C ASP A 128 -25.66 -5.34 -26.19
N PRO A 129 -26.52 -4.75 -25.33
CA PRO A 129 -27.54 -5.51 -24.61
C PRO A 129 -28.56 -6.20 -25.52
N ASP A 130 -28.79 -5.70 -26.73
CA ASP A 130 -29.80 -6.25 -27.64
C ASP A 130 -29.38 -7.60 -28.25
N LEU A 131 -28.09 -7.94 -28.20
CA LEU A 131 -27.57 -9.26 -28.61
C LEU A 131 -27.79 -10.36 -27.57
N PHE A 132 -28.13 -9.98 -26.33
CA PHE A 132 -28.34 -10.90 -25.22
C PHE A 132 -29.80 -11.23 -24.97
N SER A 133 -30.02 -12.32 -24.24
CA SER A 133 -31.36 -12.82 -23.95
C SER A 133 -32.11 -11.91 -22.98
N HIS A 134 -33.28 -11.41 -23.38
CA HIS A 134 -34.20 -10.64 -22.55
C HIS A 134 -35.60 -11.27 -22.56
N ASP A 135 -36.34 -11.14 -21.46
CA ASP A 135 -37.75 -11.54 -21.44
C ASP A 135 -38.68 -10.50 -22.10
N SER A 136 -39.98 -10.79 -22.14
CA SER A 136 -40.98 -9.87 -22.73
C SER A 136 -41.13 -8.54 -22.00
N LEU A 137 -40.59 -8.41 -20.79
CA LEU A 137 -40.57 -7.19 -19.99
C LEU A 137 -39.24 -6.45 -20.09
N GLY A 138 -38.27 -6.96 -20.86
CA GLY A 138 -36.93 -6.41 -20.98
C GLY A 138 -36.02 -6.78 -19.80
N VAL A 139 -36.33 -7.83 -19.04
CA VAL A 139 -35.45 -8.32 -17.97
C VAL A 139 -34.38 -9.22 -18.57
N PHE A 140 -33.11 -8.86 -18.39
CA PHE A 140 -31.96 -9.64 -18.79
C PHE A 140 -32.02 -11.06 -18.22
N GLN A 141 -31.77 -12.05 -19.08
CA GLN A 141 -31.82 -13.47 -18.78
C GLN A 141 -30.38 -14.01 -18.66
N GLY A 142 -29.71 -13.62 -17.57
CA GLY A 142 -28.33 -14.02 -17.28
C GLY A 142 -28.00 -13.77 -15.82
N PHE A 143 -26.73 -13.49 -15.53
CA PHE A 143 -26.29 -13.18 -14.19
C PHE A 143 -26.65 -11.75 -13.76
N GLU A 144 -27.09 -11.59 -12.52
CA GLU A 144 -27.42 -10.29 -11.91
C GLU A 144 -26.85 -10.15 -10.49
N PRO A 145 -26.48 -8.93 -10.06
CA PRO A 145 -25.79 -8.71 -8.79
C PRO A 145 -26.68 -8.96 -7.58
N LEU A 146 -26.11 -9.64 -6.58
CA LEU A 146 -26.75 -9.89 -5.28
C LEU A 146 -26.83 -8.60 -4.44
N PRO A 147 -27.92 -8.40 -3.69
CA PRO A 147 -27.97 -7.32 -2.70
C PRO A 147 -27.01 -7.59 -1.55
N GLY A 148 -26.53 -6.52 -0.90
CA GLY A 148 -25.73 -6.60 0.33
C GLY A 148 -24.21 -6.62 0.14
N PHE A 149 -23.71 -6.67 -1.10
CA PHE A 149 -22.27 -6.64 -1.41
C PHE A 149 -21.72 -5.24 -1.74
N LEU A 150 -22.52 -4.19 -1.53
CA LEU A 150 -22.11 -2.80 -1.70
C LEU A 150 -22.85 -1.88 -0.73
N ASN A 151 -22.32 -0.68 -0.53
CA ASN A 151 -23.01 0.37 0.22
C ASN A 151 -24.18 0.96 -0.57
N ILE A 152 -25.41 0.59 -0.19
CA ILE A 152 -26.63 1.07 -0.86
C ILE A 152 -26.75 2.60 -0.82
N SER A 153 -26.39 3.25 0.30
CA SER A 153 -26.44 4.71 0.40
C SER A 153 -25.45 5.39 -0.56
N GLN A 154 -24.29 4.77 -0.80
CA GLN A 154 -23.34 5.26 -1.80
C GLN A 154 -23.87 5.02 -3.21
N LYS A 155 -24.43 3.84 -3.51
CA LYS A 155 -25.05 3.55 -4.82
C LYS A 155 -26.18 4.52 -5.17
N GLU A 156 -27.04 4.87 -4.22
CA GLU A 156 -28.12 5.85 -4.42
C GLU A 156 -27.59 7.26 -4.68
N LYS A 157 -26.42 7.60 -4.12
CA LYS A 157 -25.77 8.90 -4.27
C LYS A 157 -24.95 9.00 -5.56
N ASP A 158 -24.18 7.99 -5.86
CA ASP A 158 -23.26 7.91 -7.00
C ASP A 158 -23.05 6.44 -7.42
N PRO A 159 -23.90 5.91 -8.32
CA PRO A 159 -23.79 4.53 -8.79
C PRO A 159 -22.57 4.27 -9.68
N MET A 160 -21.82 5.31 -10.06
CA MET A 160 -20.60 5.18 -10.86
C MET A 160 -19.37 4.83 -10.02
N HIS A 161 -19.43 5.03 -8.70
CA HIS A 161 -18.35 4.74 -7.74
C HIS A 161 -18.93 4.04 -6.50
N ALA A 162 -19.55 2.88 -6.72
CA ALA A 162 -20.31 2.20 -5.68
C ALA A 162 -19.98 0.71 -5.51
N VAL A 163 -19.41 0.04 -6.52
CA VAL A 163 -18.92 -1.35 -6.34
C VAL A 163 -17.76 -1.32 -5.34
N ALA A 164 -17.72 -2.31 -4.44
CA ALA A 164 -16.81 -2.30 -3.30
C ALA A 164 -15.35 -2.40 -3.75
N MET A 165 -14.50 -1.51 -3.22
CA MET A 165 -13.05 -1.44 -3.48
C MET A 165 -12.27 -1.38 -2.17
N SER A 166 -11.14 -2.09 -2.07
CA SER A 166 -10.29 -2.16 -0.86
C SER A 166 -9.86 -0.78 -0.35
N HIS A 167 -9.40 0.09 -1.23
CA HIS A 167 -8.94 1.44 -0.87
C HIS A 167 -10.07 2.47 -0.68
N MET A 168 -11.34 2.08 -0.87
CA MET A 168 -12.51 2.98 -0.76
C MET A 168 -13.52 2.48 0.28
N ALA A 169 -13.20 2.59 1.57
CA ALA A 169 -14.05 2.09 2.66
C ALA A 169 -15.52 2.56 2.64
N TYR A 170 -15.81 3.72 2.04
CA TYR A 170 -17.18 4.21 1.89
C TYR A 170 -18.04 3.40 0.91
N THR A 171 -17.44 2.54 0.09
CA THR A 171 -18.14 1.65 -0.86
C THR A 171 -18.57 0.33 -0.22
N TRP A 172 -18.02 -0.03 0.95
CA TRP A 172 -18.24 -1.31 1.60
C TRP A 172 -19.66 -1.43 2.18
N PRO A 173 -20.28 -2.62 2.11
CA PRO A 173 -21.55 -2.84 2.78
C PRO A 173 -21.38 -2.74 4.31
N PRO A 174 -22.48 -2.53 5.08
CA PRO A 174 -22.43 -2.53 6.54
C PRO A 174 -21.91 -3.85 7.15
N PHE A 175 -22.10 -4.96 6.43
CA PHE A 175 -21.58 -6.29 6.71
C PHE A 175 -21.54 -7.08 5.41
N TRP A 176 -20.63 -8.05 5.31
CA TRP A 176 -20.43 -8.94 4.18
C TRP A 176 -21.34 -10.18 4.31
N PRO A 177 -22.33 -10.38 3.41
CA PRO A 177 -23.30 -11.46 3.55
C PRO A 177 -22.69 -12.87 3.55
N ASP A 178 -21.62 -13.07 2.80
CA ASP A 178 -20.83 -14.29 2.68
C ASP A 178 -19.95 -14.57 3.91
N LYS A 179 -19.81 -13.61 4.83
CA LYS A 179 -19.00 -13.77 6.07
C LYS A 179 -19.86 -13.91 7.32
N LEU A 180 -21.19 -14.00 7.19
CA LEU A 180 -22.12 -14.10 8.32
C LEU A 180 -21.95 -15.39 9.16
N GLU A 181 -21.31 -16.41 8.60
CA GLU A 181 -21.03 -17.68 9.28
C GLU A 181 -19.73 -17.67 10.09
N ASP A 182 -18.95 -16.59 10.04
CA ASP A 182 -17.80 -16.40 10.93
C ASP A 182 -18.25 -16.46 12.40
N PRO A 183 -17.71 -17.40 13.21
CA PRO A 183 -18.12 -17.54 14.61
C PRO A 183 -17.58 -16.44 15.54
N PHE A 184 -16.51 -15.72 15.16
CA PHE A 184 -15.85 -14.68 15.95
C PHE A 184 -16.31 -13.28 15.56
N ASP A 185 -16.44 -12.98 14.27
CA ASP A 185 -16.92 -11.70 13.77
C ASP A 185 -17.90 -11.81 12.60
N PRO A 186 -19.17 -12.21 12.85
CA PRO A 186 -20.17 -12.40 11.81
C PRO A 186 -20.31 -11.20 10.88
N GLY A 187 -19.98 -11.41 9.60
CA GLY A 187 -20.15 -10.43 8.53
C GLY A 187 -19.05 -9.37 8.44
N TRP A 188 -17.94 -9.50 9.18
CA TRP A 188 -16.75 -8.63 9.06
C TRP A 188 -17.10 -7.13 8.97
N SER A 189 -17.93 -6.65 9.90
CA SER A 189 -18.50 -5.29 9.81
C SER A 189 -17.40 -4.23 9.95
N GLY A 190 -17.29 -3.35 8.95
CA GLY A 190 -16.27 -2.30 8.92
C GLY A 190 -14.85 -2.78 8.55
N HIS A 191 -14.72 -4.02 8.11
CA HIS A 191 -13.48 -4.65 7.67
C HIS A 191 -13.54 -4.97 6.17
N TRP A 192 -12.39 -5.05 5.50
CA TRP A 192 -12.33 -5.44 4.10
C TRP A 192 -12.45 -6.97 3.94
N ASN A 193 -13.23 -7.41 2.95
CA ASN A 193 -13.33 -8.82 2.54
C ASN A 193 -12.25 -9.12 1.48
N GLY A 194 -11.00 -9.26 1.93
CA GLY A 194 -9.86 -9.53 1.07
C GLY A 194 -9.78 -10.98 0.60
N TYR A 195 -9.12 -11.23 -0.52
CA TYR A 195 -8.90 -12.57 -1.07
C TYR A 195 -8.24 -13.52 -0.05
N PHE A 196 -7.15 -13.07 0.61
CA PHE A 196 -6.42 -13.84 1.62
C PHE A 196 -6.98 -13.73 3.04
N GLY A 197 -8.11 -13.06 3.25
CA GLY A 197 -8.61 -12.85 4.61
C GLY A 197 -9.10 -11.45 4.92
N LYS A 198 -9.54 -11.33 6.17
CA LYS A 198 -10.07 -10.10 6.75
C LYS A 198 -8.99 -9.02 6.80
N ASP A 199 -9.28 -7.85 6.21
CA ASP A 199 -8.34 -6.74 6.08
C ASP A 199 -7.00 -7.08 5.37
N GLN A 200 -6.92 -8.21 4.66
CA GLN A 200 -5.74 -8.54 3.87
C GLN A 200 -5.84 -7.86 2.51
N MET A 201 -5.06 -6.79 2.31
CA MET A 201 -5.04 -5.99 1.08
C MET A 201 -3.72 -6.20 0.33
N ASN A 202 -3.55 -7.36 -0.31
CA ASN A 202 -2.30 -7.66 -1.03
C ASN A 202 -2.16 -6.87 -2.34
N ALA A 203 -3.27 -6.52 -2.98
CA ALA A 203 -3.30 -5.63 -4.15
C ALA A 203 -3.52 -4.17 -3.76
N ASP A 204 -2.89 -3.24 -4.48
CA ASP A 204 -3.12 -1.80 -4.32
C ASP A 204 -4.60 -1.43 -4.53
N GLN A 205 -5.25 -2.11 -5.47
CA GLN A 205 -6.70 -2.08 -5.63
C GLN A 205 -7.24 -3.50 -5.79
N GLU A 206 -8.18 -3.85 -4.92
CA GLU A 206 -8.99 -5.06 -5.03
C GLU A 206 -10.47 -4.67 -5.10
N SER A 207 -11.20 -5.21 -6.06
CA SER A 207 -12.67 -5.12 -6.14
C SER A 207 -13.31 -6.44 -5.72
N TYR A 208 -14.54 -6.38 -5.18
CA TYR A 208 -15.30 -7.58 -4.84
C TYR A 208 -16.80 -7.39 -5.06
N PHE A 209 -17.44 -8.34 -5.74
CA PHE A 209 -18.89 -8.40 -5.90
C PHE A 209 -19.36 -9.83 -6.21
N VAL A 210 -20.65 -10.07 -5.98
CA VAL A 210 -21.27 -11.39 -6.16
C VAL A 210 -22.57 -11.26 -6.96
N LEU A 211 -22.81 -12.22 -7.84
CA LEU A 211 -23.94 -12.30 -8.75
C LEU A 211 -24.52 -13.71 -8.81
N ASP A 212 -25.79 -13.85 -9.20
CA ASP A 212 -26.45 -15.14 -9.37
C ASP A 212 -27.34 -15.20 -10.62
N ASP A 213 -27.73 -16.41 -11.00
CA ASP A 213 -28.51 -16.68 -12.22
C ASP A 213 -30.04 -16.69 -12.00
N TYR A 214 -30.52 -16.11 -10.89
CA TYR A 214 -31.92 -16.23 -10.47
C TYR A 214 -32.92 -15.75 -11.54
N GLN A 215 -32.56 -14.71 -12.31
CA GLN A 215 -33.42 -14.12 -13.34
C GLN A 215 -33.51 -14.95 -14.63
N TYR A 216 -32.70 -16.00 -14.80
CA TYR A 216 -32.66 -16.80 -16.02
C TYR A 216 -33.89 -17.71 -16.17
N LYS A 217 -34.95 -17.20 -16.78
CA LYS A 217 -36.23 -17.90 -17.00
C LYS A 217 -36.42 -18.30 -18.47
N LYS A 218 -35.38 -18.14 -19.29
CA LYS A 218 -35.35 -18.49 -20.70
C LYS A 218 -35.72 -19.97 -20.90
N ARG A 219 -36.54 -20.22 -21.92
CA ARG A 219 -36.88 -21.58 -22.36
C ARG A 219 -35.92 -22.02 -23.45
N VAL A 220 -35.09 -23.01 -23.17
CA VAL A 220 -34.18 -23.58 -24.16
C VAL A 220 -34.96 -24.61 -24.98
N ARG A 221 -34.99 -24.46 -26.31
CA ARG A 221 -35.85 -25.26 -27.22
C ARG A 221 -37.35 -25.26 -26.85
N GLY A 222 -37.83 -24.18 -26.21
CA GLY A 222 -39.21 -24.08 -25.73
C GLY A 222 -39.49 -24.82 -24.40
N ILE A 223 -38.50 -25.52 -23.85
CA ILE A 223 -38.60 -26.30 -22.62
C ILE A 223 -38.14 -25.45 -21.43
N ARG A 224 -38.88 -25.52 -20.32
CA ARG A 224 -38.49 -24.86 -19.06
C ARG A 224 -37.46 -25.73 -18.36
N LEU A 225 -36.36 -25.12 -17.91
CA LEU A 225 -35.36 -25.82 -17.10
C LEU A 225 -35.96 -26.35 -15.79
N PRO A 226 -35.46 -27.48 -15.26
CA PRO A 226 -35.86 -27.95 -13.93
C PRO A 226 -35.49 -26.90 -12.87
N PRO A 227 -36.32 -26.69 -11.83
CA PRO A 227 -35.99 -25.74 -10.77
C PRO A 227 -34.73 -26.22 -10.04
N PRO A 228 -33.69 -25.38 -9.91
CA PRO A 228 -32.43 -25.83 -9.34
C PRO A 228 -32.49 -26.01 -7.82
N ILE A 229 -33.36 -25.28 -7.14
CA ILE A 229 -33.62 -25.39 -5.70
C ILE A 229 -35.11 -25.63 -5.50
N PRO A 230 -35.55 -26.81 -5.01
CA PRO A 230 -36.97 -27.13 -4.85
C PRO A 230 -37.73 -26.14 -3.96
N GLU A 231 -37.07 -25.57 -2.96
CA GLU A 231 -37.61 -24.59 -2.03
C GLU A 231 -37.79 -23.19 -2.65
N GLU A 232 -37.13 -22.90 -3.78
CA GLU A 232 -37.21 -21.65 -4.55
C GLU A 232 -37.84 -21.90 -5.94
N PRO A 233 -39.15 -22.20 -6.05
CA PRO A 233 -39.78 -22.60 -7.31
C PRO A 233 -39.78 -21.52 -8.41
N ASP A 234 -39.55 -20.27 -8.01
CA ASP A 234 -39.45 -19.10 -8.90
C ASP A 234 -38.02 -18.81 -9.38
N ARG A 235 -37.00 -19.46 -8.78
CA ARG A 235 -35.61 -19.38 -9.23
C ARG A 235 -35.48 -20.02 -10.61
N GLY A 236 -34.88 -19.25 -11.53
CA GLY A 236 -34.48 -19.72 -12.85
C GLY A 236 -33.07 -20.33 -12.86
N GLY A 237 -32.51 -20.48 -14.06
CA GLY A 237 -31.11 -20.81 -14.26
C GLY A 237 -30.75 -22.25 -13.92
N LEU A 238 -29.45 -22.42 -13.66
CA LEU A 238 -28.78 -23.66 -13.27
C LEU A 238 -28.58 -23.74 -11.74
N GLY A 239 -28.81 -22.64 -11.00
CA GLY A 239 -28.53 -22.55 -9.58
C GLY A 239 -27.09 -22.12 -9.30
N LEU A 240 -26.55 -21.25 -10.16
CA LEU A 240 -25.17 -20.78 -10.08
C LEU A 240 -25.08 -19.45 -9.34
N ARG A 241 -24.06 -19.35 -8.49
CA ARG A 241 -23.59 -18.11 -7.88
C ARG A 241 -22.15 -17.89 -8.32
N MET A 242 -21.81 -16.66 -8.69
CA MET A 242 -20.47 -16.30 -9.09
C MET A 242 -19.96 -15.13 -8.24
N SER A 243 -18.79 -15.29 -7.64
CA SER A 243 -18.04 -14.23 -6.97
C SER A 243 -16.96 -13.73 -7.92
N VAL A 244 -16.74 -12.42 -7.98
CA VAL A 244 -15.74 -11.82 -8.87
C VAL A 244 -14.84 -10.87 -8.11
N ARG A 245 -13.53 -10.96 -8.36
CA ARG A 245 -12.51 -10.04 -7.85
C ARG A 245 -11.67 -9.48 -8.98
N GLY A 246 -11.35 -8.19 -8.91
CA GLY A 246 -10.35 -7.55 -9.76
C GLY A 246 -9.14 -7.16 -8.91
N LEU A 247 -7.95 -7.64 -9.27
CA LEU A 247 -6.69 -7.34 -8.57
C LEU A 247 -5.77 -6.51 -9.47
N GLN A 248 -5.29 -5.40 -8.94
CA GLN A 248 -4.42 -4.49 -9.65
C GLN A 248 -3.30 -4.01 -8.73
N TRP A 249 -2.07 -4.16 -9.21
CA TRP A 249 -0.86 -3.70 -8.53
C TRP A 249 -0.17 -2.64 -9.34
N SER A 250 0.43 -1.74 -8.60
CA SER A 250 1.14 -0.59 -9.12
C SER A 250 2.65 -0.88 -9.27
N ASN A 251 3.11 -2.05 -8.82
CA ASN A 251 4.47 -2.57 -9.02
C ASN A 251 4.89 -2.53 -10.52
N PRO A 252 6.10 -2.08 -10.88
CA PRO A 252 6.56 -2.02 -12.27
C PRO A 252 6.47 -3.33 -13.06
N ASP A 253 6.57 -4.48 -12.41
CA ASP A 253 6.43 -5.79 -13.06
C ASP A 253 4.96 -6.12 -13.38
N ALA A 254 4.01 -5.57 -12.61
CA ALA A 254 2.57 -5.81 -12.75
C ALA A 254 1.77 -4.61 -13.30
N GLN A 255 2.44 -3.49 -13.61
CA GLN A 255 1.77 -2.23 -13.94
C GLN A 255 1.02 -2.25 -15.28
N ASP A 256 1.29 -3.26 -16.12
CA ASP A 256 0.71 -3.48 -17.45
C ASP A 256 -0.32 -4.62 -17.47
N CYS A 257 -0.81 -5.06 -16.30
CA CYS A 257 -1.87 -6.06 -16.20
C CYS A 257 -2.91 -5.80 -15.10
N ILE A 258 -4.08 -6.42 -15.23
CA ILE A 258 -5.13 -6.54 -14.21
C ILE A 258 -5.60 -7.99 -14.20
N PHE A 259 -5.75 -8.57 -13.01
CA PHE A 259 -6.25 -9.94 -12.84
C PHE A 259 -7.73 -9.91 -12.48
N TRP A 260 -8.50 -10.81 -13.09
CA TRP A 260 -9.91 -11.04 -12.81
C TRP A 260 -10.10 -12.48 -12.39
N LEU A 261 -10.55 -12.67 -11.16
CA LEU A 261 -10.74 -13.96 -10.51
C LEU A 261 -12.24 -14.20 -10.40
N TYR A 262 -12.68 -15.38 -10.77
CA TYR A 262 -14.06 -15.83 -10.75
C TYR A 262 -14.14 -17.12 -9.94
N ASP A 263 -15.05 -17.15 -8.98
CA ASP A 263 -15.43 -18.35 -8.23
C ASP A 263 -16.87 -18.66 -8.63
N ILE A 264 -17.12 -19.84 -9.19
CA ILE A 264 -18.47 -20.32 -9.50
C ILE A 264 -18.87 -21.44 -8.54
N ARG A 265 -20.05 -21.30 -7.96
CA ARG A 265 -20.61 -22.28 -7.02
C ARG A 265 -21.99 -22.74 -7.46
N ASN A 266 -22.20 -24.05 -7.43
CA ASN A 266 -23.54 -24.62 -7.57
C ASN A 266 -24.24 -24.61 -6.21
N ILE A 267 -25.10 -23.62 -5.99
CA ILE A 267 -25.93 -23.51 -4.79
C ILE A 267 -27.23 -24.32 -4.89
N GLY A 268 -27.45 -24.98 -6.03
CA GLY A 268 -28.60 -25.82 -6.34
C GLY A 268 -28.45 -27.28 -5.92
N GLN A 269 -29.42 -28.09 -6.36
CA GLN A 269 -29.46 -29.55 -6.20
C GLN A 269 -29.30 -30.29 -7.54
N LEU A 270 -29.13 -29.56 -8.65
CA LEU A 270 -28.87 -30.16 -9.96
C LEU A 270 -27.43 -30.67 -10.02
N TYR A 271 -27.26 -31.86 -10.56
CA TYR A 271 -25.95 -32.42 -10.89
C TYR A 271 -25.58 -31.92 -12.28
N LEU A 272 -24.59 -31.03 -12.36
CA LEU A 272 -24.11 -30.46 -13.62
C LEU A 272 -22.86 -31.23 -14.03
N ASP A 273 -23.05 -32.34 -14.74
CA ASP A 273 -21.98 -33.26 -15.12
C ASP A 273 -21.04 -32.66 -16.17
N GLN A 274 -21.58 -32.03 -17.21
CA GLN A 274 -20.79 -31.36 -18.24
C GLN A 274 -20.97 -29.85 -18.16
N THR A 275 -20.16 -29.20 -17.35
CA THR A 275 -20.11 -27.74 -17.19
C THR A 275 -18.89 -27.17 -17.91
N LEU A 276 -19.01 -25.96 -18.44
CA LEU A 276 -17.88 -25.18 -18.96
C LEU A 276 -18.03 -23.71 -18.53
N PHE A 277 -16.91 -23.02 -18.46
CA PHE A 277 -16.83 -21.58 -18.26
C PHE A 277 -16.09 -20.95 -19.43
N GLY A 278 -16.47 -19.75 -19.83
CA GLY A 278 -15.75 -19.00 -20.83
C GLY A 278 -15.81 -17.51 -20.62
N LEU A 279 -14.97 -16.81 -21.38
CA LEU A 279 -14.96 -15.36 -21.47
C LEU A 279 -15.19 -14.95 -22.91
N ASN A 280 -16.11 -14.01 -23.10
CA ASN A 280 -16.27 -13.26 -24.32
C ASN A 280 -15.49 -11.96 -24.21
N VAL A 281 -14.72 -11.63 -25.25
CA VAL A 281 -13.99 -10.36 -25.34
C VAL A 281 -14.32 -9.70 -26.66
N GLY A 282 -14.80 -8.46 -26.57
CA GLY A 282 -14.91 -7.54 -27.69
C GLY A 282 -13.67 -6.66 -27.74
N ALA A 283 -12.84 -6.85 -28.75
CA ALA A 283 -11.63 -6.06 -28.94
C ALA A 283 -11.92 -4.87 -29.86
N SER A 284 -11.35 -3.72 -29.53
CA SER A 284 -11.36 -2.54 -30.40
C SER A 284 -10.05 -1.83 -30.16
N SER A 285 -9.07 -2.05 -31.06
CA SER A 285 -7.77 -1.38 -30.98
C SER A 285 -7.84 -0.07 -31.74
N GLY A 286 -6.98 0.90 -31.43
CA GLY A 286 -6.94 2.15 -32.19
C GLY A 286 -8.00 3.17 -31.76
N ALA A 287 -8.83 2.89 -30.76
CA ALA A 287 -9.83 3.83 -30.25
C ALA A 287 -9.24 4.91 -29.32
N LEU A 288 -9.99 6.00 -29.12
CA LEU A 288 -9.77 6.98 -28.05
C LEU A 288 -10.92 6.91 -27.04
N VAL A 289 -10.66 7.23 -25.78
CA VAL A 289 -11.69 7.31 -24.72
C VAL A 289 -12.87 8.22 -25.09
N THR A 290 -12.63 9.22 -25.95
CA THR A 290 -13.66 10.18 -26.40
C THR A 290 -14.28 9.87 -27.75
N ASP A 291 -13.65 9.02 -28.55
CA ASP A 291 -13.92 8.89 -29.98
C ASP A 291 -13.46 7.52 -30.48
N ASN A 292 -14.30 6.80 -31.18
CA ASN A 292 -13.92 5.55 -31.83
C ASN A 292 -14.33 5.62 -33.30
N THR A 293 -13.34 5.80 -34.18
CA THR A 293 -13.56 5.82 -35.62
C THR A 293 -12.77 4.74 -36.35
N ASP A 294 -12.16 3.82 -35.60
CA ASP A 294 -11.09 2.97 -36.09
C ASP A 294 -11.18 1.61 -35.43
N TRP A 295 -11.92 0.72 -36.10
CA TRP A 295 -12.27 -0.64 -35.68
C TRP A 295 -12.33 -1.58 -36.89
N ASP A 296 -12.17 -1.07 -38.11
CA ASP A 296 -12.41 -1.79 -39.37
C ASP A 296 -11.21 -2.66 -39.80
N ASP A 297 -10.02 -2.43 -39.24
CA ASP A 297 -8.80 -3.15 -39.59
C ASP A 297 -8.03 -3.77 -38.41
N ASP A 298 -8.75 -4.04 -37.33
CA ASP A 298 -8.29 -4.86 -36.23
C ASP A 298 -7.89 -6.27 -36.69
N VAL A 299 -6.88 -6.82 -36.02
CA VAL A 299 -6.41 -8.19 -36.21
C VAL A 299 -6.14 -8.83 -34.86
N ALA A 300 -6.41 -10.12 -34.77
CA ALA A 300 -6.22 -10.89 -33.57
C ALA A 300 -5.35 -12.13 -33.79
N ARG A 301 -4.66 -12.55 -32.73
CA ARG A 301 -3.77 -13.72 -32.74
C ARG A 301 -3.85 -14.48 -31.43
N TYR A 302 -3.83 -15.80 -31.54
CA TYR A 302 -3.84 -16.69 -30.38
C TYR A 302 -2.49 -17.43 -30.24
N TYR A 303 -1.80 -17.22 -29.11
CA TYR A 303 -0.59 -17.92 -28.71
C TYR A 303 -0.94 -19.08 -27.79
N ARG A 304 -1.23 -20.22 -28.41
CA ARG A 304 -1.67 -21.44 -27.71
C ARG A 304 -0.76 -21.87 -26.55
N GLU A 305 0.55 -21.98 -26.78
CA GLU A 305 1.51 -22.44 -25.76
C GLU A 305 1.60 -21.51 -24.54
N LYS A 306 1.06 -20.31 -24.64
CA LYS A 306 0.99 -19.31 -23.57
C LYS A 306 -0.44 -19.03 -23.13
N ALA A 307 -1.45 -19.74 -23.66
CA ALA A 307 -2.88 -19.48 -23.43
C ALA A 307 -3.24 -17.97 -23.50
N LEU A 308 -2.73 -17.29 -24.52
CA LEU A 308 -2.81 -15.84 -24.67
C LEU A 308 -3.49 -15.47 -25.99
N ALA A 309 -4.59 -14.73 -25.93
CA ALA A 309 -5.18 -14.06 -27.09
C ALA A 309 -4.78 -12.59 -27.08
N VAL A 310 -4.39 -12.06 -28.24
CA VAL A 310 -4.07 -10.64 -28.41
C VAL A 310 -4.83 -10.04 -29.58
N ASN A 311 -5.11 -8.74 -29.48
CA ASN A 311 -5.70 -7.93 -30.54
C ASN A 311 -4.83 -6.69 -30.73
N TYR A 312 -4.72 -6.28 -31.98
CA TYR A 312 -3.91 -5.16 -32.38
C TYR A 312 -4.40 -4.59 -33.70
N ASP A 313 -4.10 -3.32 -33.90
CA ASP A 313 -4.39 -2.63 -35.15
C ASP A 313 -3.38 -3.03 -36.26
N TYR A 314 -3.88 -3.39 -37.44
CA TYR A 314 -3.04 -3.95 -38.52
C TYR A 314 -2.06 -2.93 -39.10
N ASP A 315 -2.51 -1.70 -39.34
CA ASP A 315 -1.69 -0.68 -39.99
C ASP A 315 -0.92 0.23 -39.00
N ASN A 316 -1.21 0.06 -37.70
CA ASN A 316 -0.62 0.73 -36.56
C ASN A 316 -0.91 2.24 -36.54
N ILE A 317 -2.10 2.64 -36.98
CA ILE A 317 -2.59 4.02 -37.08
C ILE A 317 -4.00 4.10 -36.49
N GLY A 318 -4.10 4.55 -35.24
CA GLY A 318 -5.37 4.71 -34.52
C GLY A 318 -6.23 5.89 -34.98
N THR A 319 -7.41 6.03 -34.35
CA THR A 319 -8.35 7.14 -34.47
C THR A 319 -7.66 8.52 -34.48
N ARG A 320 -7.91 9.33 -35.52
CA ARG A 320 -7.23 10.64 -35.76
C ARG A 320 -5.73 10.54 -36.12
N GLY A 321 -5.25 9.37 -36.49
CA GLY A 321 -3.92 9.14 -37.03
C GLY A 321 -2.82 9.00 -35.98
N TYR A 322 -3.15 8.60 -34.74
CA TYR A 322 -2.13 8.38 -33.72
C TYR A 322 -1.37 7.08 -33.98
N SER A 323 -0.08 7.05 -33.65
CA SER A 323 0.77 5.88 -33.82
C SER A 323 1.94 5.99 -32.84
N PRO A 324 2.40 4.88 -32.21
CA PRO A 324 1.89 3.50 -32.36
C PRO A 324 0.57 3.24 -31.63
N VAL A 325 -0.14 2.19 -32.03
CA VAL A 325 -1.34 1.65 -31.38
C VAL A 325 -0.93 0.51 -30.45
N PRO A 326 -1.21 0.59 -29.14
CA PRO A 326 -0.93 -0.50 -28.21
C PRO A 326 -1.73 -1.77 -28.49
N TRP A 327 -1.16 -2.91 -28.13
CA TRP A 327 -1.80 -4.21 -28.17
C TRP A 327 -2.52 -4.46 -26.85
N VAL A 328 -3.67 -5.15 -26.92
CA VAL A 328 -4.37 -5.70 -25.74
C VAL A 328 -4.37 -7.21 -25.81
N GLY A 329 -4.26 -7.87 -24.66
CA GLY A 329 -4.34 -9.32 -24.56
C GLY A 329 -5.09 -9.81 -23.34
N PHE A 330 -5.62 -11.02 -23.46
CA PHE A 330 -6.24 -11.78 -22.39
C PHE A 330 -5.49 -13.10 -22.23
N ALA A 331 -4.85 -13.25 -21.08
CA ALA A 331 -4.14 -14.45 -20.67
C ALA A 331 -5.02 -15.28 -19.76
N PHE A 332 -5.31 -16.51 -20.16
CA PHE A 332 -5.93 -17.49 -19.29
C PHE A 332 -4.89 -18.02 -18.31
N LEU A 333 -5.20 -18.04 -17.01
CA LEU A 333 -4.26 -18.38 -15.94
C LEU A 333 -4.69 -19.61 -15.15
N GLU A 334 -5.96 -19.64 -14.74
CA GLU A 334 -6.54 -20.72 -13.95
C GLU A 334 -7.81 -21.21 -14.63
N SER A 335 -7.96 -22.53 -14.62
CA SER A 335 -9.16 -23.23 -15.05
C SER A 335 -9.79 -23.95 -13.87
N PRO A 336 -11.04 -24.42 -13.97
CA PRO A 336 -11.62 -25.23 -12.91
C PRO A 336 -10.85 -26.55 -12.80
N GLY A 337 -10.80 -27.08 -11.58
CA GLY A 337 -10.13 -28.34 -11.31
C GLY A 337 -10.94 -29.53 -11.82
N ASN A 338 -10.27 -30.64 -12.16
CA ASN A 338 -10.94 -31.91 -12.43
C ASN A 338 -10.39 -33.07 -11.60
N PRO A 339 -10.67 -33.09 -10.29
CA PRO A 339 -10.08 -34.05 -9.36
C PRO A 339 -10.76 -35.43 -9.39
N TYR A 340 -11.20 -35.85 -10.57
CA TYR A 340 -12.10 -36.97 -10.75
C TYR A 340 -11.66 -37.90 -11.88
N ASP A 341 -10.76 -37.48 -12.78
CA ASP A 341 -10.44 -38.22 -14.00
C ASP A 341 -9.25 -39.18 -13.85
N GLY A 342 -8.46 -39.06 -12.78
CA GLY A 342 -7.29 -39.89 -12.52
C GLY A 342 -6.03 -39.42 -13.24
N ILE A 343 -6.04 -38.23 -13.83
CA ILE A 343 -4.98 -37.62 -14.64
C ILE A 343 -4.47 -36.39 -13.88
N ASP A 344 -3.20 -36.07 -14.01
CA ASP A 344 -2.63 -34.78 -13.62
C ASP A 344 -2.74 -33.87 -14.86
N ASN A 345 -3.74 -32.99 -14.89
CA ASN A 345 -4.18 -32.25 -16.08
C ASN A 345 -3.26 -31.06 -16.43
N ASP A 346 -2.56 -30.49 -15.47
CA ASP A 346 -1.65 -29.34 -15.64
C ASP A 346 -0.15 -29.73 -15.58
N GLY A 347 0.16 -30.91 -15.05
CA GLY A 347 1.45 -31.60 -15.16
C GLY A 347 2.43 -31.30 -14.03
N ASP A 348 1.97 -30.78 -12.89
CA ASP A 348 2.83 -30.44 -11.75
C ASP A 348 3.17 -31.64 -10.86
N GLY A 349 2.35 -32.70 -10.91
CA GLY A 349 2.58 -33.97 -10.24
C GLY A 349 3.77 -34.78 -10.76
N ILE A 350 4.45 -34.32 -11.82
CA ILE A 350 5.53 -35.03 -12.53
C ILE A 350 6.71 -35.47 -11.66
N ASN A 351 6.96 -34.80 -10.54
CA ASN A 351 8.04 -35.16 -9.60
C ASN A 351 7.67 -36.33 -8.67
N GLY A 352 6.40 -36.74 -8.64
CA GLY A 352 5.88 -37.84 -7.83
C GLY A 352 5.83 -39.19 -8.55
N ALA A 353 5.14 -40.16 -7.93
CA ALA A 353 4.86 -41.45 -8.55
C ALA A 353 3.66 -41.33 -9.50
N GLY A 354 3.66 -42.08 -10.61
CA GLY A 354 2.54 -42.13 -11.55
C GLY A 354 2.88 -42.93 -12.80
N LYS A 355 1.87 -43.24 -13.61
CA LYS A 355 2.06 -43.81 -14.95
C LYS A 355 2.00 -42.71 -16.01
N LEU A 356 2.78 -42.85 -17.08
CA LEU A 356 2.65 -42.01 -18.26
C LEU A 356 1.46 -42.48 -19.11
N ILE A 357 0.68 -41.53 -19.61
CA ILE A 357 -0.43 -41.82 -20.51
C ILE A 357 0.13 -42.18 -21.90
N THR A 358 -0.35 -43.29 -22.48
CA THR A 358 0.07 -43.74 -23.81
C THR A 358 -1.11 -44.16 -24.68
N THR A 359 -0.97 -44.11 -26.01
CA THR A 359 -2.04 -44.50 -26.95
C THR A 359 -2.49 -45.96 -26.81
N ASP A 360 -1.66 -46.84 -26.24
CA ASP A 360 -1.99 -48.25 -25.96
C ASP A 360 -3.04 -48.39 -24.83
N GLU A 361 -3.38 -47.30 -24.14
CA GLU A 361 -4.39 -47.28 -23.08
C GLU A 361 -5.79 -46.97 -23.58
N PHE A 362 -5.92 -46.27 -24.72
CA PHE A 362 -7.21 -45.84 -25.27
C PHE A 362 -8.06 -46.96 -25.87
N LEU A 363 -7.45 -48.15 -26.03
CA LEU A 363 -8.11 -49.35 -26.53
C LEU A 363 -7.73 -50.55 -25.67
N LYS A 364 -8.71 -51.11 -24.95
CA LYS A 364 -8.54 -52.31 -24.13
C LYS A 364 -9.48 -53.44 -24.57
N VAL A 365 -9.05 -54.67 -24.30
CA VAL A 365 -9.85 -55.88 -24.50
C VAL A 365 -9.71 -56.74 -23.25
N TYR A 366 -10.80 -57.00 -22.55
CA TYR A 366 -10.81 -57.85 -21.34
C TYR A 366 -11.53 -59.17 -21.59
N ALA A 367 -10.85 -60.27 -21.33
CA ALA A 367 -11.47 -61.58 -21.22
C ALA A 367 -12.18 -61.72 -19.85
N PRO A 368 -13.18 -62.61 -19.72
CA PRO A 368 -13.79 -62.88 -18.43
C PRO A 368 -12.74 -63.29 -17.38
N GLY A 369 -12.72 -62.59 -16.24
CA GLY A 369 -11.75 -62.78 -15.16
C GLY A 369 -10.57 -61.81 -15.14
N ASP A 370 -10.32 -61.07 -16.23
CA ASP A 370 -9.28 -60.04 -16.29
C ASP A 370 -9.60 -58.89 -15.32
N PRO A 371 -8.57 -58.24 -14.73
CA PRO A 371 -8.79 -57.11 -13.84
C PRO A 371 -9.33 -55.91 -14.63
N ILE A 372 -10.31 -55.23 -14.06
CA ILE A 372 -10.93 -54.00 -14.58
C ILE A 372 -11.11 -53.00 -13.44
N VAL A 373 -11.22 -51.72 -13.75
CA VAL A 373 -11.59 -50.69 -12.78
C VAL A 373 -13.06 -50.31 -12.98
N LEU A 374 -13.79 -50.17 -11.87
CA LEU A 374 -15.16 -49.69 -11.86
C LEU A 374 -15.21 -48.37 -11.08
N ILE A 375 -15.82 -47.35 -11.68
CA ILE A 375 -16.00 -46.02 -11.07
C ILE A 375 -17.43 -45.91 -10.52
N ASN A 376 -17.55 -45.46 -9.27
CA ASN A 376 -18.83 -45.07 -8.69
C ASN A 376 -19.10 -43.58 -8.90
N TYR A 377 -19.66 -43.22 -10.06
CA TYR A 377 -20.03 -41.84 -10.42
C TYR A 377 -21.04 -41.17 -9.48
N TRP A 378 -21.67 -41.93 -8.58
CA TRP A 378 -22.62 -41.41 -7.59
C TRP A 378 -21.99 -41.22 -6.21
N SER A 379 -20.76 -41.67 -6.01
CA SER A 379 -19.97 -41.24 -4.86
C SER A 379 -19.47 -39.83 -5.17
N GLY A 380 -19.60 -38.89 -4.23
CA GLY A 380 -19.10 -37.52 -4.41
C GLY A 380 -17.58 -37.41 -4.64
N ARG A 381 -16.85 -38.53 -4.73
CA ARG A 381 -15.40 -38.64 -4.93
C ARG A 381 -15.01 -39.63 -6.05
N TYR A 382 -15.96 -40.08 -6.86
CA TYR A 382 -15.75 -41.08 -7.92
C TYR A 382 -14.88 -42.26 -7.50
N GLU A 383 -15.26 -42.89 -6.38
CA GLU A 383 -14.58 -44.03 -5.79
C GLU A 383 -14.36 -45.14 -6.84
N ARG A 384 -13.12 -45.60 -6.92
CA ARG A 384 -12.68 -46.63 -7.87
C ARG A 384 -12.46 -47.95 -7.17
N THR A 385 -12.93 -49.03 -7.79
CA THR A 385 -12.75 -50.40 -7.29
C THR A 385 -12.17 -51.30 -8.37
N VAL A 386 -11.04 -51.95 -8.07
CA VAL A 386 -10.49 -53.01 -8.92
C VAL A 386 -11.34 -54.27 -8.77
N SER A 387 -11.94 -54.69 -9.87
CA SER A 387 -12.80 -55.88 -9.96
C SER A 387 -12.32 -56.82 -11.07
N ARG A 388 -13.10 -57.86 -11.36
CA ARG A 388 -12.84 -58.80 -12.46
C ARG A 388 -13.96 -58.73 -13.49
N MET A 389 -13.60 -58.75 -14.78
CA MET A 389 -14.55 -58.70 -15.88
C MET A 389 -15.53 -59.89 -15.80
N PRO A 390 -16.85 -59.66 -15.63
CA PRO A 390 -17.84 -60.73 -15.58
C PRO A 390 -18.06 -61.36 -16.95
N ALA A 391 -18.54 -62.61 -16.99
CA ALA A 391 -18.84 -63.31 -18.24
C ALA A 391 -20.00 -62.66 -19.02
N GLU A 392 -20.91 -61.99 -18.31
CA GLU A 392 -22.05 -61.23 -18.82
C GLU A 392 -21.71 -59.78 -19.18
N GLY A 393 -20.50 -59.31 -18.83
CA GLY A 393 -20.06 -57.92 -18.97
C GLY A 393 -20.46 -57.02 -17.80
N VAL A 394 -19.99 -55.78 -17.84
CA VAL A 394 -20.26 -54.75 -16.83
C VAL A 394 -21.42 -53.88 -17.28
N ARG A 395 -22.27 -53.51 -16.33
CA ARG A 395 -23.34 -52.53 -16.54
C ARG A 395 -23.28 -51.50 -15.42
N PHE A 396 -23.23 -50.23 -15.79
CA PHE A 396 -23.32 -49.11 -14.86
C PHE A 396 -24.17 -48.00 -15.48
N GLN A 397 -24.68 -47.12 -14.63
CA GLN A 397 -25.56 -46.04 -15.05
C GLN A 397 -24.98 -44.70 -14.59
N VAL A 398 -24.89 -43.74 -15.51
CA VAL A 398 -24.45 -42.37 -15.23
C VAL A 398 -25.51 -41.43 -15.78
N ASN A 399 -26.01 -40.52 -14.94
CA ASN A 399 -27.10 -39.60 -15.28
C ASN A 399 -28.29 -40.25 -16.03
N GLY A 400 -28.61 -41.48 -15.61
CA GLY A 400 -29.71 -42.29 -16.14
C GLY A 400 -29.49 -42.92 -17.52
N ILE A 401 -28.31 -42.78 -18.13
CA ILE A 401 -27.87 -43.57 -19.29
C ILE A 401 -27.22 -44.87 -18.80
N THR A 402 -27.64 -46.01 -19.36
CA THR A 402 -27.02 -47.31 -19.04
C THR A 402 -25.90 -47.61 -20.02
N TYR A 403 -24.68 -47.73 -19.49
CA TYR A 403 -23.49 -48.16 -20.23
C TYR A 403 -23.32 -49.67 -20.07
N ILE A 404 -23.05 -50.35 -21.19
CA ILE A 404 -22.88 -51.81 -21.22
C ILE A 404 -21.53 -52.12 -21.86
N LYS A 405 -20.60 -52.69 -21.08
CA LYS A 405 -19.26 -53.08 -21.54
C LYS A 405 -19.17 -54.61 -21.60
N LYS A 406 -18.98 -55.18 -22.78
CA LYS A 406 -19.01 -56.64 -23.00
C LYS A 406 -17.60 -57.24 -22.96
N PRO A 407 -17.44 -58.49 -22.47
CA PRO A 407 -16.13 -59.15 -22.49
C PRO A 407 -15.73 -59.51 -23.91
N ASN A 408 -14.42 -59.52 -24.18
CA ASN A 408 -13.79 -59.73 -25.49
C ASN A 408 -14.22 -58.73 -26.59
N ALA A 409 -14.96 -57.68 -26.26
CA ALA A 409 -15.19 -56.57 -27.17
C ALA A 409 -14.03 -55.57 -27.03
N PRO A 410 -13.59 -54.94 -28.13
CA PRO A 410 -12.75 -53.75 -28.04
C PRO A 410 -13.53 -52.67 -27.29
N LEU A 411 -12.98 -52.23 -26.16
CA LEU A 411 -13.46 -51.07 -25.42
C LEU A 411 -12.52 -49.92 -25.78
N GLN A 412 -13.03 -49.01 -26.59
CA GLN A 412 -12.31 -47.83 -27.05
C GLN A 412 -12.81 -46.62 -26.27
N GLU A 413 -11.87 -45.76 -25.89
CA GLU A 413 -12.17 -44.50 -25.23
C GLU A 413 -12.96 -43.56 -26.15
N ILE A 414 -14.00 -42.92 -25.63
CA ILE A 414 -14.77 -41.91 -26.37
C ILE A 414 -14.43 -40.55 -25.74
N PRO A 415 -13.66 -39.70 -26.43
CA PRO A 415 -13.19 -38.46 -25.84
C PRO A 415 -14.35 -37.53 -25.42
N ARG A 416 -14.18 -36.86 -24.27
CA ARG A 416 -14.99 -35.72 -23.78
C ARG A 416 -16.43 -36.08 -23.43
N ASN A 417 -16.65 -37.28 -22.93
CA ASN A 417 -17.96 -37.72 -22.45
C ASN A 417 -18.02 -37.88 -20.92
N LEU A 418 -16.92 -37.66 -20.21
CA LEU A 418 -16.71 -37.81 -18.77
C LEU A 418 -16.99 -39.22 -18.24
N ILE A 419 -16.75 -40.24 -19.06
CA ILE A 419 -16.93 -41.67 -18.73
C ILE A 419 -15.62 -42.42 -18.96
N ASP A 420 -15.34 -43.42 -18.13
CA ASP A 420 -14.27 -44.40 -18.37
C ASP A 420 -14.81 -45.46 -19.33
N ASP A 421 -14.51 -45.31 -20.61
CA ASP A 421 -15.08 -46.18 -21.64
C ASP A 421 -14.33 -47.50 -21.78
N ASN A 422 -13.07 -47.54 -21.37
CA ASN A 422 -12.18 -48.69 -21.50
C ASN A 422 -11.83 -49.38 -20.17
N LEU A 423 -12.51 -49.03 -19.08
CA LEU A 423 -12.45 -49.67 -17.75
C LEU A 423 -11.04 -49.75 -17.15
N ASN A 424 -10.17 -48.78 -17.45
CA ASN A 424 -8.81 -48.70 -16.91
C ASN A 424 -8.71 -47.78 -15.69
N GLY A 425 -9.80 -47.07 -15.34
CA GLY A 425 -9.88 -46.16 -14.20
C GLY A 425 -9.56 -44.71 -14.53
N LEU A 426 -9.13 -44.39 -15.75
CA LEU A 426 -9.02 -43.02 -16.23
C LEU A 426 -10.32 -42.60 -16.93
N ILE A 427 -10.60 -41.31 -16.96
CA ILE A 427 -11.76 -40.75 -17.64
C ILE A 427 -11.26 -39.82 -18.75
N ASP A 428 -11.85 -39.93 -19.94
CA ASP A 428 -11.58 -39.04 -21.07
C ASP A 428 -10.11 -38.97 -21.53
N GLU A 429 -9.30 -39.99 -21.24
CA GLU A 429 -7.93 -40.02 -21.73
C GLU A 429 -7.91 -40.09 -23.27
N SER A 430 -7.23 -39.13 -23.89
CA SER A 430 -7.21 -39.04 -25.34
C SER A 430 -5.89 -38.48 -25.85
N ASP A 431 -5.59 -38.78 -27.12
CA ASP A 431 -4.58 -38.09 -27.91
C ASP A 431 -5.08 -36.71 -28.40
N GLY A 432 -6.15 -36.20 -27.79
CA GLY A 432 -6.76 -34.89 -27.96
C GLY A 432 -7.70 -34.73 -29.16
N ALA A 433 -7.66 -33.58 -29.83
CA ALA A 433 -8.59 -33.23 -30.92
C ALA A 433 -7.88 -33.17 -32.27
N VAL A 434 -8.66 -33.21 -33.34
CA VAL A 434 -8.21 -32.71 -34.64
C VAL A 434 -8.93 -31.39 -34.88
N THR A 435 -8.20 -30.30 -35.13
CA THR A 435 -8.83 -29.00 -35.45
C THR A 435 -9.60 -29.09 -36.77
N GLN A 436 -10.43 -28.06 -37.05
CA GLN A 436 -11.20 -28.01 -38.31
C GLN A 436 -10.30 -28.10 -39.56
N ASP A 437 -9.03 -27.70 -39.44
CA ASP A 437 -8.01 -27.75 -40.48
C ASP A 437 -7.18 -29.05 -40.50
N SER A 438 -7.64 -30.10 -39.80
CA SER A 438 -6.96 -31.40 -39.73
C SER A 438 -5.60 -31.41 -39.03
N ILE A 439 -5.33 -30.45 -38.15
CA ILE A 439 -4.10 -30.42 -37.34
C ILE A 439 -4.33 -31.25 -36.07
N PRO A 440 -3.53 -32.31 -35.82
CA PRO A 440 -3.60 -33.07 -34.58
C PRO A 440 -3.24 -32.20 -33.38
N TYR A 441 -3.99 -32.33 -32.30
CA TYR A 441 -3.79 -31.66 -31.03
C TYR A 441 -3.71 -32.71 -29.93
N TYR A 442 -2.52 -32.94 -29.39
CA TYR A 442 -2.24 -33.93 -28.34
C TYR A 442 -2.37 -33.29 -26.95
N LEU A 443 -3.36 -33.72 -26.15
CA LEU A 443 -3.64 -33.20 -24.81
C LEU A 443 -2.73 -33.81 -23.73
N TYR A 444 -2.72 -35.13 -23.62
CA TYR A 444 -1.97 -35.84 -22.56
C TYR A 444 -0.82 -36.68 -23.08
N ILE A 445 -0.52 -36.56 -24.39
CA ILE A 445 0.58 -37.29 -25.03
C ILE A 445 1.66 -36.30 -25.42
N ARG A 446 2.89 -36.62 -25.01
CA ARG A 446 4.07 -35.87 -25.40
C ARG A 446 4.28 -35.91 -26.92
N ASP A 447 4.26 -34.73 -27.52
CA ASP A 447 4.65 -34.46 -28.90
C ASP A 447 5.71 -33.34 -28.93
N PRO A 448 6.89 -33.55 -29.54
CA PRO A 448 7.98 -32.55 -29.55
C PRO A 448 7.62 -31.20 -30.18
N ILE A 449 6.56 -31.13 -30.97
CA ILE A 449 6.13 -29.93 -31.70
C ILE A 449 4.93 -29.29 -31.00
N TYR A 450 3.96 -30.09 -30.58
CA TYR A 450 2.65 -29.59 -30.15
C TYR A 450 2.37 -29.74 -28.65
N ASN A 451 3.11 -30.57 -27.92
CA ASN A 451 2.98 -30.77 -26.48
C ASN A 451 4.25 -31.41 -25.89
N ASN A 452 5.24 -30.61 -25.48
CA ASN A 452 6.52 -31.15 -25.00
C ASN A 452 6.53 -31.46 -23.48
N ARG A 453 5.37 -31.74 -22.88
CA ARG A 453 5.24 -32.12 -21.47
C ARG A 453 4.93 -33.61 -21.32
N ASP A 454 5.32 -34.17 -20.20
CA ASP A 454 4.93 -35.51 -19.77
C ASP A 454 3.81 -35.33 -18.73
N TYR A 455 2.73 -36.10 -18.84
CA TYR A 455 1.59 -36.07 -17.91
C TYR A 455 1.52 -37.40 -17.16
N LEU A 456 1.27 -37.33 -15.86
CA LEU A 456 1.08 -38.50 -15.03
C LEU A 456 -0.40 -38.85 -14.87
N ALA A 457 -0.66 -40.10 -14.53
CA ALA A 457 -1.98 -40.59 -14.19
C ALA A 457 -1.87 -41.68 -13.12
N LYS A 458 -2.99 -41.94 -12.44
CA LYS A 458 -3.13 -43.03 -11.46
C LYS A 458 -3.22 -44.38 -12.15
N ASP A 459 -2.37 -45.32 -11.74
CA ASP A 459 -2.48 -46.72 -12.12
C ASP A 459 -3.18 -47.51 -11.01
N TYR A 460 -4.49 -47.68 -11.15
CA TYR A 460 -5.31 -48.42 -10.17
C TYR A 460 -4.99 -49.92 -10.11
N PHE A 461 -4.30 -50.49 -11.11
CA PHE A 461 -3.92 -51.90 -11.10
C PHE A 461 -2.64 -52.15 -10.29
N THR A 462 -1.66 -51.24 -10.39
CA THR A 462 -0.37 -51.38 -9.70
C THR A 462 -0.29 -50.57 -8.41
N GLY A 463 -1.11 -49.54 -8.27
CA GLY A 463 -1.11 -48.57 -7.19
C GLY A 463 -0.18 -47.37 -7.41
N ALA A 464 0.53 -47.29 -8.54
CA ALA A 464 1.42 -46.17 -8.82
C ALA A 464 0.62 -44.85 -8.97
N GLY A 465 1.04 -43.80 -8.27
CA GLY A 465 0.42 -42.48 -8.28
C GLY A 465 -0.82 -42.33 -7.42
N LEU A 466 -1.27 -43.38 -6.72
CA LEU A 466 -2.36 -43.25 -5.73
C LEU A 466 -1.95 -42.48 -4.47
N ASP A 467 -0.64 -42.37 -4.22
CA ASP A 467 -0.01 -41.65 -3.11
C ASP A 467 0.62 -40.32 -3.55
N ASN A 468 0.46 -39.93 -4.82
CA ASN A 468 0.86 -38.63 -5.32
C ASN A 468 -0.30 -37.64 -5.09
N PRO A 469 -0.16 -36.65 -4.18
CA PRO A 469 -1.23 -35.71 -3.85
C PRO A 469 -1.58 -34.79 -5.03
N LEU A 470 -0.57 -34.43 -5.84
CA LEU A 470 -0.67 -33.60 -7.04
C LEU A 470 -1.27 -34.33 -8.27
N ILE A 471 -1.99 -35.44 -8.06
CA ILE A 471 -2.80 -36.06 -9.12
C ILE A 471 -4.25 -36.05 -8.62
N ASP A 472 -5.16 -35.45 -9.38
CA ASP A 472 -6.52 -35.14 -8.93
C ASP A 472 -6.57 -34.27 -7.65
N GLU A 473 -5.66 -33.30 -7.53
CA GLU A 473 -5.61 -32.39 -6.37
C GLU A 473 -6.81 -31.44 -6.29
N ARG A 474 -7.08 -30.95 -5.08
CA ARG A 474 -8.28 -30.21 -4.74
C ARG A 474 -7.97 -29.08 -3.78
N ARG A 475 -8.68 -27.97 -3.97
CA ARG A 475 -8.72 -26.82 -3.06
C ARG A 475 -9.79 -26.94 -1.96
N ASP A 476 -10.24 -28.16 -1.67
CA ASP A 476 -11.30 -28.42 -0.70
C ASP A 476 -11.13 -29.73 0.10
N ASP A 477 -9.92 -30.29 0.15
CA ASP A 477 -9.67 -31.58 0.79
C ASP A 477 -8.96 -31.51 2.15
N GLY A 478 -8.48 -30.32 2.54
CA GLY A 478 -7.86 -30.04 3.83
C GLY A 478 -6.42 -30.50 3.94
N ILE A 479 -5.72 -30.62 2.82
CA ILE A 479 -4.34 -31.06 2.72
C ILE A 479 -3.54 -29.93 2.06
N ASP A 480 -2.32 -29.73 2.56
CA ASP A 480 -1.26 -28.95 1.90
C ASP A 480 -0.55 -29.92 0.92
N ASN A 481 -0.92 -29.85 -0.35
CA ASN A 481 -0.63 -30.86 -1.36
C ASN A 481 0.82 -30.79 -1.85
N ASP A 482 1.36 -29.59 -1.97
CA ASP A 482 2.70 -29.33 -2.49
C ASP A 482 3.75 -29.13 -1.37
N GLY A 483 3.30 -28.88 -0.13
CA GLY A 483 4.12 -28.80 1.06
C GLY A 483 4.74 -27.42 1.30
N ASP A 484 4.17 -26.35 0.76
CA ASP A 484 4.72 -25.00 0.84
C ASP A 484 4.22 -24.19 2.06
N TRP A 485 3.16 -24.66 2.75
CA TRP A 485 2.64 -24.06 3.98
C TRP A 485 3.67 -24.09 5.13
N ASN A 486 3.81 -22.97 5.84
CA ASN A 486 4.75 -22.84 6.94
C ASN A 486 4.11 -22.39 8.27
N PRO A 487 4.29 -23.17 9.34
CA PRO A 487 3.71 -22.86 10.66
C PRO A 487 4.27 -21.60 11.32
N SER A 488 5.35 -21.01 10.79
CA SER A 488 5.95 -19.81 11.39
C SER A 488 5.27 -18.52 10.93
N TYR A 489 4.61 -18.53 9.77
CA TYR A 489 4.07 -17.32 9.14
C TYR A 489 2.69 -17.50 8.49
N ASP A 490 2.30 -18.70 8.08
CA ASP A 490 0.99 -18.99 7.49
C ASP A 490 -0.07 -19.40 8.52
N ASP A 491 0.34 -19.71 9.75
CA ASP A 491 -0.50 -20.09 10.89
C ASP A 491 -1.27 -18.87 11.47
N VAL A 492 -2.20 -18.35 10.67
CA VAL A 492 -2.96 -17.11 10.92
C VAL A 492 -4.46 -17.35 11.15
N GLY A 493 -4.90 -18.60 11.14
CA GLY A 493 -6.28 -19.00 11.39
C GLY A 493 -7.26 -18.81 10.23
N MET A 494 -8.53 -19.18 10.50
CA MET A 494 -9.65 -19.28 9.55
C MET A 494 -10.03 -17.95 8.87
N ASP A 495 -9.85 -16.81 9.54
CA ASP A 495 -10.15 -15.49 8.99
C ASP A 495 -9.00 -14.89 8.16
N GLY A 496 -7.88 -15.61 8.05
CA GLY A 496 -6.71 -15.23 7.27
C GLY A 496 -5.97 -14.01 7.84
N LYS A 497 -6.24 -13.63 9.10
CA LYS A 497 -5.68 -12.43 9.72
C LYS A 497 -4.94 -12.78 11.01
N PRO A 498 -3.62 -12.49 11.08
CA PRO A 498 -2.86 -12.76 12.30
C PRO A 498 -3.29 -11.86 13.47
N GLY A 499 -3.24 -12.42 14.67
CA GLY A 499 -3.50 -11.75 15.95
C GLY A 499 -4.98 -11.59 16.29
N THR A 500 -5.89 -12.36 15.67
CA THR A 500 -7.34 -12.26 15.90
C THR A 500 -7.82 -13.24 16.98
N GLY A 501 -7.07 -14.31 17.22
CA GLY A 501 -7.36 -15.39 18.16
C GLY A 501 -8.49 -16.28 17.70
N ASP A 502 -8.69 -16.42 16.39
CA ASP A 502 -9.74 -17.22 15.79
C ASP A 502 -9.35 -18.72 15.75
N THR A 503 -10.07 -19.55 14.98
CA THR A 503 -9.81 -21.00 14.96
C THR A 503 -8.71 -21.33 13.97
N GLY A 504 -7.71 -22.11 14.40
CA GLY A 504 -6.54 -22.47 13.60
C GLY A 504 -5.29 -21.73 14.06
N GLU A 505 -5.42 -20.45 14.44
CA GLU A 505 -4.26 -19.60 14.71
C GLU A 505 -3.36 -20.09 15.86
N GLY A 506 -2.07 -20.22 15.53
CA GLY A 506 -0.98 -20.56 16.43
C GLY A 506 -0.97 -22.02 16.87
N ASP A 507 -1.67 -22.92 16.18
CA ASP A 507 -1.75 -24.34 16.53
C ASP A 507 -0.69 -25.22 15.83
N GLY A 508 0.01 -24.65 14.84
CA GLY A 508 1.07 -25.28 14.07
C GLY A 508 0.59 -26.31 13.04
N LEU A 509 -0.69 -26.28 12.67
CA LEU A 509 -1.29 -27.12 11.64
C LEU A 509 -1.98 -26.26 10.56
N PRO A 510 -1.92 -26.66 9.28
CA PRO A 510 -2.66 -26.00 8.22
C PRO A 510 -4.16 -25.94 8.52
N THR A 511 -4.73 -24.73 8.48
CA THR A 511 -6.16 -24.50 8.66
C THR A 511 -6.81 -24.12 7.32
N PRO A 512 -7.44 -25.08 6.62
CA PRO A 512 -8.06 -24.83 5.33
C PRO A 512 -9.31 -23.98 5.46
N GLY A 513 -9.62 -23.25 4.39
CA GLY A 513 -10.82 -22.44 4.30
C GLY A 513 -12.10 -23.27 4.41
N ARG A 514 -13.15 -22.67 5.00
CA ARG A 514 -14.43 -23.33 5.20
C ARG A 514 -15.59 -22.50 4.66
N GLY A 515 -16.27 -23.04 3.65
CA GLY A 515 -17.43 -22.41 3.05
C GLY A 515 -17.02 -21.14 2.29
N ASP A 516 -17.33 -19.98 2.88
CA ASP A 516 -16.94 -18.68 2.31
C ASP A 516 -15.86 -17.97 3.17
N LEU A 517 -15.33 -18.63 4.20
CA LEU A 517 -14.14 -18.18 4.93
C LEU A 517 -12.88 -18.68 4.22
N PRO A 518 -11.84 -17.83 4.06
CA PRO A 518 -10.68 -18.13 3.24
C PRO A 518 -9.76 -19.19 3.83
N GLY A 519 -9.59 -19.24 5.16
CA GLY A 519 -8.56 -20.07 5.78
C GLY A 519 -7.19 -19.39 5.79
N GLU A 520 -6.16 -20.20 6.02
CA GLU A 520 -4.76 -19.78 6.02
C GLU A 520 -4.16 -19.71 4.61
N PRO A 521 -3.19 -18.81 4.35
CA PRO A 521 -2.46 -18.75 3.08
C PRO A 521 -1.80 -20.08 2.72
N ASN A 522 -1.62 -20.34 1.42
CA ASN A 522 -0.96 -21.54 0.89
C ASN A 522 -1.59 -22.85 1.40
N VAL A 523 -2.91 -22.86 1.52
CA VAL A 523 -3.74 -24.06 1.75
C VAL A 523 -5.09 -23.88 1.07
N ASP A 524 -5.55 -24.90 0.36
CA ASP A 524 -6.87 -25.09 -0.23
C ASP A 524 -7.41 -23.81 -0.96
N LEU A 525 -8.47 -23.19 -0.41
CA LEU A 525 -9.28 -22.16 -1.06
C LEU A 525 -8.51 -20.90 -1.46
N VAL A 526 -7.36 -20.66 -0.84
CA VAL A 526 -6.51 -19.51 -1.12
C VAL A 526 -5.17 -19.93 -1.71
N ASP A 527 -5.01 -21.19 -2.12
CA ASP A 527 -3.83 -21.66 -2.83
C ASP A 527 -4.09 -22.13 -4.26
N VAL A 528 -3.43 -21.52 -5.25
CA VAL A 528 -3.85 -21.63 -6.66
C VAL A 528 -3.29 -22.86 -7.38
N ASP A 529 -2.20 -23.41 -6.88
CA ASP A 529 -1.49 -24.59 -7.38
C ASP A 529 -1.81 -25.86 -6.59
N GLU A 530 -2.95 -25.88 -5.89
CA GLU A 530 -3.58 -27.09 -5.36
C GLU A 530 -4.87 -27.46 -6.11
N SER A 531 -4.93 -27.12 -7.40
CA SER A 531 -6.06 -27.42 -8.27
C SER A 531 -5.58 -28.08 -9.55
N ASP A 532 -6.13 -29.27 -9.82
CA ASP A 532 -5.84 -30.06 -11.02
C ASP A 532 -6.46 -29.43 -12.28
N GLN A 533 -5.75 -28.45 -12.86
CA GLN A 533 -6.33 -27.55 -13.86
C GLN A 533 -6.42 -28.20 -15.24
N ILE A 534 -7.64 -28.28 -15.77
CA ILE A 534 -7.94 -28.78 -17.13
C ILE A 534 -7.32 -27.91 -18.25
N GLY A 535 -7.14 -26.61 -17.98
CA GLY A 535 -6.63 -25.63 -18.93
C GLY A 535 -7.66 -25.13 -19.97
N LEU A 536 -7.15 -24.36 -20.94
CA LEU A 536 -7.95 -23.83 -22.03
C LEU A 536 -8.13 -24.88 -23.14
N THR A 537 -9.37 -25.28 -23.41
CA THR A 537 -9.65 -26.36 -24.36
C THR A 537 -10.44 -25.93 -25.59
N SER A 538 -10.89 -24.67 -25.66
CA SER A 538 -11.55 -24.12 -26.85
C SER A 538 -11.23 -22.64 -27.07
N PHE A 539 -11.21 -22.24 -28.34
CA PHE A 539 -10.92 -20.87 -28.76
C PHE A 539 -11.53 -20.56 -30.14
N LYS A 540 -12.24 -19.43 -30.27
CA LYS A 540 -12.86 -18.99 -31.54
C LYS A 540 -12.81 -17.46 -31.71
N PHE A 541 -12.18 -17.01 -32.79
CA PHE A 541 -12.37 -15.66 -33.34
C PHE A 541 -13.65 -15.59 -34.20
N TYR A 542 -14.35 -14.47 -34.25
CA TYR A 542 -15.48 -14.25 -35.16
C TYR A 542 -15.68 -12.77 -35.46
N GLU A 543 -16.19 -12.45 -36.65
CA GLU A 543 -16.46 -11.06 -37.01
C GLU A 543 -17.65 -10.56 -36.17
N TYR A 544 -17.60 -9.30 -35.73
CA TYR A 544 -18.67 -8.72 -34.91
C TYR A 544 -20.06 -8.95 -35.57
N GLY A 545 -20.98 -9.55 -34.79
CA GLY A 545 -22.33 -9.89 -35.24
C GLY A 545 -22.52 -11.31 -35.80
N ASP A 546 -21.46 -12.09 -36.06
CA ASP A 546 -21.58 -13.49 -36.52
C ASP A 546 -22.11 -14.45 -35.43
N VAL A 547 -21.78 -14.16 -34.18
CA VAL A 547 -22.23 -14.94 -33.02
C VAL A 547 -23.40 -14.22 -32.36
N THR A 548 -24.49 -14.95 -32.16
CA THR A 548 -25.64 -14.46 -31.41
C THR A 548 -25.59 -15.04 -29.99
N TYR A 549 -25.27 -14.24 -28.98
CA TYR A 549 -25.14 -14.71 -27.58
C TYR A 549 -26.43 -15.30 -27.01
N SER A 550 -27.59 -14.89 -27.54
CA SER A 550 -28.88 -15.51 -27.21
C SER A 550 -29.13 -16.88 -27.86
N ASN A 551 -28.23 -17.39 -28.70
CA ASN A 551 -28.30 -18.73 -29.29
C ASN A 551 -27.46 -19.73 -28.49
N ASP A 552 -28.11 -20.42 -27.55
CA ASP A 552 -27.46 -21.36 -26.63
C ASP A 552 -26.75 -22.52 -27.34
N GLU A 553 -27.30 -23.03 -28.46
CA GLU A 553 -26.70 -24.14 -29.20
C GLU A 553 -25.43 -23.72 -29.96
N GLN A 554 -25.45 -22.52 -30.56
CA GLN A 554 -24.26 -21.96 -31.22
C GLN A 554 -23.14 -21.73 -30.20
N MET A 555 -23.47 -21.16 -29.04
CA MET A 555 -22.50 -20.92 -27.97
C MET A 555 -21.90 -22.21 -27.43
N TRP A 556 -22.70 -23.26 -27.25
CA TRP A 556 -22.21 -24.57 -26.82
C TRP A 556 -21.24 -25.18 -27.85
N GLU A 557 -21.58 -25.09 -29.14
CA GLU A 557 -20.77 -25.70 -30.21
C GLU A 557 -19.38 -25.07 -30.32
N ILE A 558 -19.25 -23.76 -30.15
CA ILE A 558 -17.96 -23.06 -30.24
C ILE A 558 -17.15 -23.11 -28.93
N SER A 559 -17.82 -23.33 -27.79
CA SER A 559 -17.17 -23.40 -26.46
C SER A 559 -16.76 -24.82 -26.08
N ARG A 560 -17.16 -25.84 -26.84
CA ARG A 560 -16.87 -27.23 -26.48
C ARG A 560 -15.36 -27.54 -26.59
N PRO A 561 -14.83 -28.42 -25.74
CA PRO A 561 -13.42 -28.80 -25.81
C PRO A 561 -13.01 -29.34 -27.18
N GLY A 562 -11.80 -28.96 -27.60
CA GLY A 562 -11.17 -29.24 -28.90
C GLY A 562 -11.69 -28.43 -30.08
N TYR A 563 -12.54 -27.44 -29.84
CA TYR A 563 -12.88 -26.45 -30.86
C TYR A 563 -11.81 -25.34 -30.88
N PHE A 564 -10.89 -25.38 -31.84
CA PHE A 564 -9.85 -24.37 -32.01
C PHE A 564 -9.86 -23.79 -33.42
N ASP A 565 -9.92 -22.47 -33.50
CA ASP A 565 -9.70 -21.70 -34.72
C ASP A 565 -8.26 -21.16 -34.75
N LEU A 566 -7.41 -21.71 -35.62
CA LEU A 566 -5.96 -21.41 -35.67
C LEU A 566 -5.56 -20.47 -36.82
N GLY A 567 -6.52 -19.98 -37.61
CA GLY A 567 -6.21 -19.08 -38.72
C GLY A 567 -5.90 -17.66 -38.23
N SER A 568 -4.72 -17.12 -38.56
CA SER A 568 -4.48 -15.67 -38.50
C SER A 568 -5.41 -14.98 -39.50
N ARG A 569 -6.29 -14.11 -39.02
CA ARG A 569 -7.40 -13.61 -39.83
C ARG A 569 -7.04 -12.39 -40.68
N GLU A 570 -7.87 -12.15 -41.69
CA GLU A 570 -7.83 -10.97 -42.56
C GLU A 570 -8.22 -9.71 -41.76
N ARG A 571 -8.22 -8.50 -42.34
CA ARG A 571 -8.59 -7.27 -41.61
C ARG A 571 -10.12 -7.21 -41.42
N ALA A 572 -10.60 -7.15 -40.18
CA ALA A 572 -12.01 -6.92 -39.82
C ALA A 572 -12.17 -6.66 -38.31
N ASP A 573 -13.36 -6.26 -37.87
CA ASP A 573 -13.75 -6.17 -36.46
C ASP A 573 -13.94 -7.58 -35.86
N TYR A 574 -12.96 -8.06 -35.08
CA TYR A 574 -12.99 -9.42 -34.49
C TYR A 574 -13.20 -9.42 -32.99
N ASP A 575 -14.21 -10.19 -32.58
CA ASP A 575 -14.41 -10.65 -31.21
C ASP A 575 -13.84 -12.06 -31.05
N TYR A 576 -13.70 -12.49 -29.79
CA TYR A 576 -13.38 -13.88 -29.49
C TYR A 576 -14.04 -14.41 -28.23
N VAL A 577 -14.20 -15.72 -28.24
CA VAL A 577 -14.57 -16.51 -27.07
C VAL A 577 -13.55 -17.59 -26.82
N PHE A 578 -13.29 -17.86 -25.56
CA PHE A 578 -12.47 -18.96 -25.11
C PHE A 578 -13.11 -19.62 -23.90
N ALA A 579 -12.98 -20.94 -23.77
CA ALA A 579 -13.59 -21.68 -22.68
C ALA A 579 -12.72 -22.82 -22.15
N SER A 580 -13.00 -23.17 -20.90
CA SER A 580 -12.41 -24.31 -20.19
C SER A 580 -12.79 -25.65 -20.81
N GLY A 581 -12.15 -26.72 -20.34
CA GLY A 581 -12.64 -28.09 -20.48
C GLY A 581 -14.01 -28.31 -19.84
N TYR A 582 -14.58 -29.50 -20.10
CA TYR A 582 -15.74 -29.95 -19.35
C TYR A 582 -15.33 -30.36 -17.94
N PHE A 583 -16.06 -29.89 -16.94
CA PHE A 583 -15.87 -30.30 -15.55
C PHE A 583 -17.21 -30.59 -14.88
N PRO A 584 -17.25 -31.52 -13.91
CA PRO A 584 -18.42 -31.74 -13.09
C PRO A 584 -18.54 -30.66 -12.02
N LEU A 585 -19.71 -30.02 -11.92
CA LEU A 585 -20.04 -29.06 -10.87
C LEU A 585 -21.22 -29.58 -10.02
N MET A 586 -20.87 -30.35 -9.00
CA MET A 586 -21.80 -31.02 -8.08
C MET A 586 -22.50 -30.02 -7.15
N PRO A 587 -23.65 -30.40 -6.55
CA PRO A 587 -24.30 -29.58 -5.52
C PRO A 587 -23.31 -29.16 -4.42
N ASN A 588 -23.27 -27.87 -4.13
CA ASN A 588 -22.37 -27.20 -3.18
C ASN A 588 -20.88 -27.15 -3.56
N GLN A 589 -20.47 -27.69 -4.71
CA GLN A 589 -19.11 -27.57 -5.23
C GLN A 589 -18.84 -26.14 -5.71
N LYS A 590 -17.59 -25.71 -5.50
CA LYS A 590 -17.03 -24.42 -5.91
C LYS A 590 -15.85 -24.69 -6.84
N GLU A 591 -15.73 -23.90 -7.90
CA GLU A 591 -14.64 -23.99 -8.88
C GLU A 591 -14.11 -22.60 -9.24
N PHE A 592 -12.84 -22.51 -9.60
CA PHE A 592 -12.11 -21.26 -9.77
C PHE A 592 -11.66 -21.01 -11.21
N PHE A 593 -11.59 -19.74 -11.60
CA PHE A 593 -11.14 -19.30 -12.91
C PHE A 593 -10.46 -17.95 -12.79
N SER A 594 -9.32 -17.82 -13.46
CA SER A 594 -8.55 -16.59 -13.38
C SER A 594 -8.01 -16.20 -14.75
N VAL A 595 -8.19 -14.93 -15.08
CA VAL A 595 -7.78 -14.34 -16.36
C VAL A 595 -7.05 -13.04 -16.08
N ALA A 596 -5.96 -12.78 -16.78
CA ALA A 596 -5.31 -11.47 -16.77
C ALA A 596 -5.57 -10.73 -18.08
N MET A 597 -5.98 -9.47 -17.94
CA MET A 597 -5.96 -8.48 -19.02
C MET A 597 -4.60 -7.79 -19.00
N LEU A 598 -3.88 -7.79 -20.12
CA LEU A 598 -2.53 -7.22 -20.22
C LEU A 598 -2.37 -6.38 -21.49
N PHE A 599 -1.50 -5.38 -21.43
CA PHE A 599 -1.22 -4.46 -22.54
C PHE A 599 0.27 -4.41 -22.85
N GLY A 600 0.61 -3.96 -24.05
CA GLY A 600 2.01 -3.75 -24.47
C GLY A 600 2.09 -2.99 -25.79
N TRP A 601 3.25 -2.44 -26.12
CA TRP A 601 3.43 -1.67 -27.35
C TRP A 601 3.49 -2.54 -28.62
N ASP A 602 3.90 -3.81 -28.50
CA ASP A 602 3.99 -4.75 -29.60
C ASP A 602 3.99 -6.22 -29.14
N GLU A 603 4.07 -7.15 -30.08
CA GLU A 603 4.15 -8.61 -29.83
C GLU A 603 5.23 -8.99 -28.81
N ARG A 604 6.42 -8.37 -28.86
CA ARG A 604 7.52 -8.75 -27.98
C ARG A 604 7.20 -8.40 -26.53
N GLU A 605 6.75 -7.18 -26.30
CA GLU A 605 6.36 -6.74 -24.96
C GLU A 605 5.16 -7.56 -24.45
N MET A 606 4.23 -7.93 -25.33
CA MET A 606 3.10 -8.76 -24.93
C MET A 606 3.49 -10.16 -24.44
N LEU A 607 4.43 -10.80 -25.14
CA LEU A 607 4.93 -12.12 -24.73
C LEU A 607 5.76 -12.05 -23.43
N TYR A 608 6.45 -10.93 -23.19
CA TYR A 608 7.18 -10.65 -21.95
C TYR A 608 6.22 -10.41 -20.78
N ASN A 609 5.22 -9.55 -20.95
CA ASN A 609 4.22 -9.26 -19.92
C ASN A 609 3.43 -10.52 -19.54
N LYS A 610 3.14 -11.42 -20.50
CA LYS A 610 2.54 -12.73 -20.18
C LYS A 610 3.42 -13.61 -19.28
N GLU A 611 4.74 -13.56 -19.43
CA GLU A 611 5.66 -14.33 -18.56
C GLU A 611 5.66 -13.77 -17.13
N ILE A 612 5.55 -12.45 -16.97
CA ILE A 612 5.42 -11.83 -15.65
C ILE A 612 4.07 -12.19 -15.01
N VAL A 613 2.98 -12.04 -15.76
CA VAL A 613 1.64 -12.41 -15.31
C VAL A 613 1.59 -13.86 -14.82
N GLN A 614 2.24 -14.80 -15.54
CA GLN A 614 2.31 -16.20 -15.12
C GLN A 614 3.09 -16.37 -13.82
N LYS A 615 4.18 -15.63 -13.61
CA LYS A 615 4.95 -15.70 -12.36
C LYS A 615 4.15 -15.18 -11.17
N ILE A 616 3.40 -14.10 -11.35
CA ILE A 616 2.53 -13.54 -10.29
C ILE A 616 1.44 -14.56 -9.93
N TYR A 617 0.83 -15.19 -10.95
CA TYR A 617 -0.14 -16.25 -10.74
C TYR A 617 0.48 -17.43 -9.96
N ASN A 618 1.58 -17.99 -10.45
CA ASN A 618 2.29 -19.11 -9.81
C ASN A 618 2.88 -18.79 -8.43
N SER A 619 2.90 -17.52 -8.04
CA SER A 619 3.30 -17.12 -6.68
C SER A 619 2.06 -16.88 -5.82
N ASN A 620 0.93 -17.50 -6.19
CA ASN A 620 -0.36 -17.36 -5.54
C ASN A 620 -0.76 -15.89 -5.33
N TYR A 621 -0.61 -15.04 -6.36
CA TYR A 621 -0.82 -13.59 -6.28
C TYR A 621 -0.03 -12.84 -5.18
N ASN A 622 0.95 -13.51 -4.57
CA ASN A 622 1.87 -12.97 -3.60
C ASN A 622 3.18 -12.68 -4.32
N PHE A 623 3.59 -11.41 -4.33
CA PHE A 623 4.90 -11.01 -4.82
C PHE A 623 5.34 -9.77 -4.05
N ALA A 624 6.63 -9.43 -4.13
CA ALA A 624 7.18 -8.33 -3.36
C ALA A 624 6.37 -7.05 -3.52
N VAL A 625 5.97 -6.51 -2.37
CA VAL A 625 5.09 -5.36 -2.28
C VAL A 625 5.96 -4.16 -1.97
N ALA A 626 5.79 -3.09 -2.75
CA ALA A 626 6.48 -1.85 -2.47
C ALA A 626 6.19 -1.36 -1.02
N PRO A 627 7.08 -0.56 -0.42
CA PRO A 627 6.85 0.01 0.89
C PRO A 627 5.51 0.78 0.99
N LYS A 628 5.08 1.11 2.21
CA LYS A 628 3.89 1.97 2.37
C LYS A 628 4.10 3.33 1.69
N LYS A 629 3.05 3.89 1.08
CA LYS A 629 3.12 5.21 0.44
C LYS A 629 3.36 6.30 1.50
N PRO A 630 4.35 7.19 1.31
CA PRO A 630 4.57 8.30 2.23
C PRO A 630 3.55 9.41 2.01
N VAL A 631 3.10 10.08 3.07
CA VAL A 631 2.15 11.20 2.98
C VAL A 631 2.91 12.50 2.70
N LEU A 632 2.79 13.02 1.47
CA LEU A 632 3.50 14.19 0.98
C LEU A 632 2.73 15.50 1.25
N ARG A 633 3.47 16.53 1.68
CA ARG A 633 3.00 17.91 1.77
C ARG A 633 3.95 18.85 1.04
N ALA A 634 3.39 19.89 0.41
CA ALA A 634 4.14 20.87 -0.34
C ALA A 634 3.76 22.29 0.09
N VAL A 635 4.77 23.12 0.36
CA VAL A 635 4.60 24.52 0.76
C VAL A 635 5.14 25.43 -0.34
N PRO A 636 4.27 26.25 -0.98
CA PRO A 636 4.71 27.18 -2.01
C PRO A 636 5.54 28.32 -1.41
N GLY A 637 6.55 28.77 -2.15
CA GLY A 637 7.30 29.98 -1.85
C GLY A 637 7.70 30.72 -3.12
N ASP A 638 8.34 31.89 -2.95
CA ASP A 638 8.81 32.68 -4.09
C ASP A 638 9.90 31.92 -4.86
N ARG A 639 9.57 31.47 -6.08
CA ARG A 639 10.42 30.69 -6.98
C ARG A 639 10.96 29.41 -6.37
N LYS A 640 10.23 28.82 -5.43
CA LYS A 640 10.62 27.57 -4.78
C LYS A 640 9.42 26.83 -4.21
N VAL A 641 9.59 25.53 -3.98
CA VAL A 641 8.65 24.70 -3.23
C VAL A 641 9.44 23.95 -2.16
N THR A 642 8.88 23.87 -0.95
CA THR A 642 9.42 23.02 0.12
C THR A 642 8.50 21.82 0.29
N LEU A 643 9.03 20.63 0.00
CA LEU A 643 8.37 19.35 0.21
C LEU A 643 8.76 18.80 1.57
N TYR A 644 7.83 18.09 2.21
CA TYR A 644 8.10 17.27 3.38
C TYR A 644 7.07 16.13 3.50
N TRP A 645 7.48 15.00 4.09
CA TRP A 645 6.66 13.79 4.18
C TRP A 645 6.86 13.06 5.51
N ASP A 646 6.05 12.04 5.79
CA ASP A 646 6.16 11.19 6.98
C ASP A 646 7.13 10.01 6.79
N SER A 647 7.40 9.28 7.88
CA SER A 647 8.34 8.16 7.91
C SER A 647 7.68 6.77 7.89
N GLU A 648 6.37 6.68 7.69
CA GLU A 648 5.61 5.42 7.83
C GLU A 648 6.10 4.32 6.87
N ALA A 649 6.63 4.71 5.70
CA ALA A 649 7.22 3.80 4.72
C ALA A 649 8.43 3.02 5.27
N GLU A 650 9.21 3.59 6.19
CA GLU A 650 10.43 2.97 6.75
C GLU A 650 10.12 1.73 7.60
N PHE A 651 8.86 1.55 8.00
CA PHE A 651 8.37 0.45 8.83
C PHE A 651 7.52 -0.56 8.04
N SER A 652 7.55 -0.51 6.70
CA SER A 652 6.85 -1.49 5.87
C SER A 652 7.48 -2.87 5.97
N PHE A 653 6.64 -3.88 6.23
CA PHE A 653 7.03 -5.28 6.20
C PHE A 653 6.62 -5.88 4.85
N ASP A 654 7.58 -6.42 4.12
CA ASP A 654 7.29 -7.23 2.94
C ASP A 654 6.90 -8.64 3.42
N ARG A 655 5.65 -9.01 3.15
CA ARG A 655 5.08 -10.30 3.56
C ARG A 655 5.62 -11.46 2.72
N TYR A 656 5.95 -11.23 1.46
CA TYR A 656 6.48 -12.27 0.57
C TYR A 656 7.93 -12.60 0.92
N LEU A 657 8.73 -11.58 1.20
CA LEU A 657 10.13 -11.76 1.59
C LEU A 657 10.31 -12.00 3.09
N HIS A 658 9.23 -11.90 3.88
CA HIS A 658 9.21 -11.95 5.33
C HIS A 658 10.29 -11.08 6.00
N GLN A 659 10.54 -9.90 5.42
CA GLN A 659 11.59 -9.00 5.87
C GLN A 659 11.12 -7.55 5.80
N TYR A 660 11.86 -6.67 6.46
CA TYR A 660 11.74 -5.24 6.25
C TYR A 660 12.91 -4.80 5.39
N ASP A 661 12.62 -4.38 4.18
CA ASP A 661 13.58 -4.17 3.11
C ASP A 661 13.48 -2.79 2.48
N PHE A 662 12.77 -1.85 3.13
CA PHE A 662 12.83 -0.43 2.80
C PHE A 662 14.28 0.06 2.67
N GLU A 663 14.56 0.76 1.59
CA GLU A 663 15.89 1.25 1.24
C GLU A 663 15.93 2.78 1.09
N GLY A 664 14.89 3.42 0.57
CA GLY A 664 14.93 4.88 0.46
C GLY A 664 13.73 5.57 -0.17
N TYR A 665 13.91 6.86 -0.49
CA TYR A 665 12.93 7.72 -1.14
C TYR A 665 13.45 8.34 -2.45
N LYS A 666 12.59 8.45 -3.46
CA LYS A 666 12.86 9.24 -4.68
C LYS A 666 11.86 10.38 -4.82
N ILE A 667 12.34 11.51 -5.34
CA ILE A 667 11.51 12.70 -5.60
C ILE A 667 11.42 12.93 -7.10
N TYR A 668 10.19 13.09 -7.59
CA TYR A 668 9.89 13.42 -8.98
C TYR A 668 9.23 14.79 -9.08
N ARG A 669 9.43 15.44 -10.21
CA ARG A 669 8.80 16.71 -10.56
C ARG A 669 8.33 16.69 -12.00
N ALA A 670 7.13 17.18 -12.21
CA ALA A 670 6.53 17.40 -13.51
C ALA A 670 5.82 18.76 -13.56
N THR A 671 5.58 19.25 -14.77
CA THR A 671 4.70 20.39 -15.06
C THR A 671 3.42 19.97 -15.75
N ALA A 672 3.36 18.73 -16.23
CA ALA A 672 2.15 18.05 -16.68
C ALA A 672 1.65 17.07 -15.60
N PRO A 673 0.32 16.94 -15.42
CA PRO A 673 -0.26 16.01 -14.46
C PRO A 673 0.06 14.54 -14.78
N THR A 674 0.41 14.19 -16.02
CA THR A 674 0.77 12.81 -16.44
C THR A 674 2.23 12.44 -16.13
N PHE A 675 3.04 13.34 -15.56
CA PHE A 675 4.49 13.14 -15.36
C PHE A 675 5.24 12.74 -16.65
N GLU A 676 4.71 13.11 -17.82
CA GLU A 676 5.36 12.88 -19.12
C GLU A 676 6.66 13.69 -19.26
N ASP A 677 6.73 14.87 -18.63
CA ASP A 677 7.88 15.77 -18.69
C ASP A 677 8.89 15.55 -17.55
N ALA A 678 8.68 14.54 -16.69
CA ALA A 678 9.62 14.14 -15.64
C ALA A 678 10.84 13.37 -16.19
N GLY A 679 10.90 13.14 -17.51
CA GLY A 679 11.92 12.33 -18.17
C GLY A 679 11.71 10.83 -17.96
N SER A 680 12.13 10.02 -18.94
CA SER A 680 12.01 8.56 -18.89
C SER A 680 13.37 7.87 -18.99
N ILE A 681 13.46 6.72 -18.34
CA ILE A 681 14.54 5.75 -18.45
C ILE A 681 13.96 4.55 -19.19
N THR A 682 14.46 4.30 -20.39
CA THR A 682 14.01 3.20 -21.23
C THR A 682 14.85 1.96 -21.00
N ASP A 683 14.25 0.80 -21.25
CA ASP A 683 14.96 -0.47 -21.30
C ASP A 683 15.82 -0.62 -22.57
N GLY A 684 16.46 -1.78 -22.73
CA GLY A 684 17.31 -2.07 -23.89
C GLY A 684 16.55 -2.15 -25.23
N TYR A 685 15.23 -2.22 -25.19
CA TYR A 685 14.35 -2.27 -26.35
C TYR A 685 13.70 -0.91 -26.66
N GLY A 686 13.77 0.04 -25.73
CA GLY A 686 13.28 1.41 -25.90
C GLY A 686 11.94 1.68 -25.22
N TYR A 687 11.41 0.76 -24.41
CA TYR A 687 10.18 0.97 -23.65
C TYR A 687 10.47 1.74 -22.35
N ASP A 688 9.63 2.71 -22.02
CA ASP A 688 9.73 3.48 -20.78
C ASP A 688 9.51 2.56 -19.56
N ARG A 689 10.50 2.49 -18.64
CA ARG A 689 10.40 1.69 -17.40
C ARG A 689 10.36 2.52 -16.14
N PHE A 690 11.20 3.56 -16.06
CA PHE A 690 11.29 4.42 -14.87
C PHE A 690 11.23 5.89 -15.25
N LYS A 691 10.84 6.75 -14.32
CA LYS A 691 10.98 8.21 -14.45
C LYS A 691 12.34 8.66 -13.93
N VAL A 692 12.81 9.84 -14.34
CA VAL A 692 14.06 10.40 -13.83
C VAL A 692 13.79 11.17 -12.53
N PRO A 693 14.31 10.72 -11.37
CA PRO A 693 14.13 11.46 -10.12
C PRO A 693 15.01 12.72 -10.09
N ILE A 694 14.51 13.78 -9.46
CA ILE A 694 15.29 15.00 -9.19
C ILE A 694 16.12 14.89 -7.90
N ALA A 695 15.80 13.94 -7.02
CA ALA A 695 16.57 13.60 -5.82
C ALA A 695 16.33 12.14 -5.41
N VAL A 696 17.35 11.51 -4.82
CA VAL A 696 17.31 10.14 -4.27
C VAL A 696 17.93 10.15 -2.87
N PHE A 697 17.17 9.67 -1.89
CA PHE A 697 17.54 9.56 -0.48
C PHE A 697 17.63 8.09 -0.11
N ASP A 698 18.86 7.63 0.02
CA ASP A 698 19.24 6.24 0.19
C ASP A 698 19.75 6.03 1.60
N LYS A 699 19.29 4.96 2.25
CA LYS A 699 19.68 4.64 3.62
C LYS A 699 21.18 4.39 3.71
N ILE A 700 21.76 4.62 4.89
CA ILE A 700 23.18 4.37 5.12
C ILE A 700 23.36 2.99 5.76
N ASP A 701 23.44 1.94 4.94
CA ASP A 701 23.61 0.56 5.43
C ASP A 701 24.52 -0.34 4.56
N GLY A 702 25.11 0.21 3.50
CA GLY A 702 26.02 -0.50 2.60
C GLY A 702 25.35 -1.11 1.37
N ILE A 703 24.04 -0.91 1.20
CA ILE A 703 23.27 -1.32 0.03
C ILE A 703 23.03 -0.08 -0.86
N TYR A 704 23.73 0.00 -1.99
CA TYR A 704 23.66 1.17 -2.85
C TYR A 704 24.02 0.88 -4.31
N GLY A 705 23.83 1.87 -5.18
CA GLY A 705 24.18 1.76 -6.59
C GLY A 705 23.10 1.09 -7.42
N PHE A 706 23.51 0.36 -8.45
CA PHE A 706 22.56 -0.37 -9.30
C PHE A 706 22.33 -1.77 -8.75
N PHE A 707 21.07 -2.16 -8.63
CA PHE A 707 20.69 -3.54 -8.39
C PHE A 707 21.23 -4.42 -9.53
N PRO A 708 21.90 -5.54 -9.25
CA PRO A 708 22.73 -6.21 -10.24
C PRO A 708 21.93 -7.00 -11.30
N LEU A 709 20.64 -7.28 -11.06
CA LEU A 709 19.77 -7.97 -12.02
C LEU A 709 18.99 -6.98 -12.89
N THR A 710 18.74 -7.36 -14.14
CA THR A 710 17.98 -6.57 -15.13
C THR A 710 16.63 -7.17 -15.47
N PHE A 711 16.33 -8.37 -14.97
CA PHE A 711 15.11 -9.15 -15.28
C PHE A 711 14.78 -9.26 -16.78
N GLY A 712 15.80 -9.22 -17.64
CA GLY A 712 15.63 -9.34 -19.10
C GLY A 712 15.27 -8.05 -19.83
N THR A 713 15.04 -6.94 -19.11
CA THR A 713 14.76 -5.62 -19.71
C THR A 713 16.04 -4.93 -20.21
N GLY A 714 17.17 -5.20 -19.58
CA GLY A 714 18.45 -4.53 -19.89
C GLY A 714 18.62 -3.18 -19.18
N VAL A 715 17.69 -2.78 -18.32
CA VAL A 715 17.84 -1.64 -17.38
C VAL A 715 17.96 -2.18 -15.95
N GLN A 716 18.78 -1.52 -15.13
CA GLN A 716 18.94 -1.84 -13.71
C GLN A 716 18.25 -0.78 -12.85
N PHE A 717 17.66 -1.19 -11.74
CA PHE A 717 17.11 -0.27 -10.75
C PHE A 717 18.24 0.41 -9.97
N TYR A 718 18.18 1.73 -9.82
CA TYR A 718 19.17 2.50 -9.04
C TYR A 718 18.66 2.73 -7.62
N LEU A 719 19.31 2.08 -6.65
CA LEU A 719 19.05 2.14 -5.22
C LEU A 719 19.57 3.43 -4.58
N GLY A 720 20.50 4.15 -5.22
CA GLY A 720 21.02 5.41 -4.69
C GLY A 720 22.52 5.39 -4.38
N SER A 721 22.95 6.23 -3.44
CA SER A 721 24.37 6.44 -3.11
C SER A 721 24.61 6.88 -1.66
N GLU A 722 23.94 6.21 -0.72
CA GLU A 722 24.13 6.35 0.74
C GLU A 722 24.04 7.81 1.16
N THR A 723 22.95 8.47 0.77
CA THR A 723 22.75 9.91 0.98
C THR A 723 22.22 10.22 2.38
N GLY A 724 21.71 9.22 3.11
CA GLY A 724 20.96 9.40 4.34
C GLY A 724 19.50 9.73 4.04
N LEU A 725 18.62 9.31 4.95
CA LEU A 725 17.20 9.62 4.87
C LEU A 725 16.96 11.07 5.31
N THR A 726 16.10 11.76 4.58
CA THR A 726 15.55 13.06 4.97
C THR A 726 14.06 13.04 4.74
N HIS A 727 13.33 13.92 5.41
CA HIS A 727 11.89 14.09 5.26
C HIS A 727 11.53 15.48 4.77
N THR A 728 12.51 16.20 4.20
CA THR A 728 12.30 17.50 3.57
C THR A 728 13.21 17.71 2.36
N PHE A 729 12.68 18.39 1.36
CA PHE A 729 13.41 18.78 0.15
C PHE A 729 12.96 20.15 -0.33
N VAL A 730 13.90 21.00 -0.76
CA VAL A 730 13.59 22.33 -1.32
C VAL A 730 13.98 22.34 -2.79
N ASP A 731 12.98 22.46 -3.66
CA ASP A 731 13.20 22.64 -5.09
C ASP A 731 13.26 24.12 -5.45
N SER A 732 14.35 24.53 -6.10
CA SER A 732 14.62 25.91 -6.49
C SER A 732 15.76 25.96 -7.53
N PRO A 733 15.71 26.87 -8.52
CA PRO A 733 14.69 27.90 -8.75
C PRO A 733 13.51 27.43 -9.63
N LEU A 734 12.30 27.91 -9.31
CA LEU A 734 11.05 27.65 -10.03
C LEU A 734 10.45 28.92 -10.66
N VAL A 735 9.48 28.74 -11.55
CA VAL A 735 8.72 29.84 -12.18
C VAL A 735 7.41 30.05 -11.41
N ASN A 736 7.23 31.25 -10.84
CA ASN A 736 5.97 31.58 -10.17
C ASN A 736 4.79 31.55 -11.15
N GLY A 737 3.61 31.13 -10.66
CA GLY A 737 2.38 31.03 -11.46
C GLY A 737 2.26 29.77 -12.30
N MET A 738 3.36 29.01 -12.46
CA MET A 738 3.39 27.68 -13.07
C MET A 738 3.02 26.63 -12.03
N THR A 739 2.09 25.73 -12.35
CA THR A 739 1.74 24.61 -11.48
C THR A 739 2.75 23.49 -11.66
N TYR A 740 3.28 22.98 -10.55
CA TYR A 740 4.16 21.83 -10.51
C TYR A 740 3.46 20.67 -9.80
N TYR A 741 3.77 19.48 -10.27
CA TYR A 741 3.36 18.20 -9.69
C TYR A 741 4.60 17.54 -9.10
N TYR A 742 4.57 17.24 -7.81
CA TYR A 742 5.64 16.52 -7.14
C TYR A 742 5.15 15.18 -6.65
N ALA A 743 6.01 14.17 -6.70
CA ALA A 743 5.77 12.88 -6.08
C ALA A 743 6.96 12.47 -5.23
N VAL A 744 6.70 11.88 -4.07
CA VAL A 744 7.71 11.20 -3.25
C VAL A 744 7.35 9.73 -3.23
N THR A 745 8.26 8.89 -3.71
CA THR A 745 8.07 7.44 -3.70
C THR A 745 9.03 6.82 -2.70
N ALA A 746 8.59 5.75 -2.04
CA ALA A 746 9.44 4.88 -1.25
C ALA A 746 9.85 3.65 -2.09
N TYR A 747 11.03 3.11 -1.89
CA TYR A 747 11.49 1.88 -2.54
C TYR A 747 12.20 0.94 -1.58
N ASP A 748 12.13 -0.36 -1.86
CA ASP A 748 12.86 -1.41 -1.17
C ASP A 748 14.16 -1.78 -1.91
N ARG A 749 14.93 -2.70 -1.35
CA ARG A 749 16.19 -3.20 -1.91
C ARG A 749 16.07 -4.47 -2.77
N GLY A 750 14.90 -5.08 -2.84
CA GLY A 750 14.68 -6.40 -3.44
C GLY A 750 15.44 -7.54 -2.73
N SER A 751 15.56 -8.70 -3.40
CA SER A 751 16.28 -9.87 -2.88
C SER A 751 17.00 -10.63 -4.00
N LEU A 752 18.33 -10.69 -3.93
CA LEU A 752 19.12 -11.47 -4.88
C LEU A 752 18.98 -12.98 -4.70
N GLU A 753 18.77 -13.43 -3.47
CA GLU A 753 18.63 -14.85 -3.14
C GLU A 753 17.32 -15.41 -3.72
N ASN A 754 16.24 -14.63 -3.61
CA ASN A 754 14.92 -15.00 -4.10
C ASN A 754 14.67 -14.56 -5.55
N ASN A 755 15.68 -13.98 -6.20
CA ASN A 755 15.58 -13.45 -7.57
C ASN A 755 14.43 -12.44 -7.74
N ILE A 756 14.32 -11.49 -6.80
CA ILE A 756 13.30 -10.44 -6.77
C ILE A 756 13.95 -9.07 -6.93
N GLY A 757 13.39 -8.26 -7.82
CA GLY A 757 13.83 -6.90 -8.06
C GLY A 757 13.36 -5.93 -6.98
N PRO A 758 14.02 -4.77 -6.83
CA PRO A 758 13.52 -3.68 -6.01
C PRO A 758 12.15 -3.20 -6.46
N SER A 759 11.22 -2.98 -5.52
CA SER A 759 9.91 -2.37 -5.81
C SER A 759 9.86 -0.92 -5.33
N GLU A 760 9.11 -0.08 -6.05
CA GLU A 760 8.94 1.34 -5.77
C GLU A 760 7.45 1.69 -5.73
N THR A 761 7.04 2.49 -4.74
CA THR A 761 5.65 2.94 -4.64
C THR A 761 5.27 3.81 -5.84
N THR A 762 4.04 3.69 -6.32
CA THR A 762 3.61 4.42 -7.51
C THR A 762 3.31 5.89 -7.32
N ILE A 763 3.42 6.62 -8.42
CA ILE A 763 2.95 7.99 -8.59
C ILE A 763 1.51 7.93 -9.14
N PHE A 764 0.52 7.92 -8.25
CA PHE A 764 -0.88 7.93 -8.69
C PHE A 764 -1.36 9.36 -8.94
N ILE A 765 -1.73 9.63 -10.18
CA ILE A 765 -2.37 10.88 -10.58
C ILE A 765 -3.27 10.63 -11.79
N SER A 766 -4.49 11.14 -11.71
CA SER A 766 -5.53 10.96 -12.71
C SER A 766 -6.18 12.31 -13.00
N VAL A 767 -6.47 12.55 -14.28
CA VAL A 767 -7.17 13.76 -14.73
C VAL A 767 -8.49 13.32 -15.36
N ASP A 768 -9.59 13.85 -14.85
CA ASP A 768 -10.91 13.62 -15.44
C ASP A 768 -11.11 14.48 -16.71
N GLN A 769 -12.18 14.23 -17.47
CA GLN A 769 -12.48 15.02 -18.68
C GLN A 769 -12.82 16.50 -18.38
N ALA A 770 -13.19 16.83 -17.14
CA ALA A 770 -13.42 18.20 -16.70
C ALA A 770 -12.10 18.93 -16.35
N GLY A 771 -10.97 18.22 -16.35
CA GLY A 771 -9.65 18.74 -15.99
C GLY A 771 -9.39 18.77 -14.49
N ASN A 772 -10.22 18.13 -13.67
CA ASN A 772 -9.93 17.97 -12.24
C ASN A 772 -8.88 16.89 -12.06
N VAL A 773 -7.91 17.18 -11.21
CA VAL A 773 -6.81 16.25 -10.90
C VAL A 773 -7.11 15.53 -9.59
N ARG A 774 -7.10 14.20 -9.62
CA ARG A 774 -7.10 13.32 -8.45
C ARG A 774 -5.68 12.79 -8.27
N ALA A 775 -5.10 12.99 -7.10
CA ALA A 775 -3.73 12.60 -6.80
C ALA A 775 -3.67 11.67 -5.58
N GLY A 776 -2.68 10.79 -5.53
CA GLY A 776 -2.38 9.94 -4.38
C GLY A 776 -1.80 10.75 -3.21
N GLU A 777 -1.76 10.16 -2.02
CA GLU A 777 -1.25 10.82 -0.81
C GLU A 777 0.24 11.20 -0.89
N ASN A 778 0.98 10.53 -1.77
CA ASN A 778 2.38 10.76 -2.03
C ASN A 778 2.64 11.74 -3.20
N VAL A 779 1.59 12.39 -3.71
CA VAL A 779 1.64 13.35 -4.82
C VAL A 779 1.05 14.70 -4.38
N ALA A 780 1.78 15.79 -4.64
CA ALA A 780 1.38 17.14 -4.29
C ALA A 780 1.33 18.07 -5.52
N ILE A 781 0.26 18.86 -5.61
CA ILE A 781 0.05 19.86 -6.66
C ILE A 781 0.25 21.24 -6.05
N VAL A 782 1.19 22.01 -6.58
CA VAL A 782 1.58 23.28 -5.95
C VAL A 782 2.01 24.31 -7.00
N THR A 783 1.57 25.54 -6.81
CA THR A 783 1.96 26.68 -7.64
C THR A 783 2.81 27.64 -6.78
N PRO A 784 4.13 27.76 -7.00
CA PRO A 784 4.94 28.77 -6.32
C PRO A 784 4.45 30.18 -6.68
N ARG A 785 4.43 31.06 -5.68
CA ARG A 785 3.86 32.40 -5.79
C ARG A 785 4.74 33.41 -5.03
N PRO A 786 4.80 34.66 -5.50
CA PRO A 786 5.49 35.71 -4.77
C PRO A 786 4.63 36.14 -3.56
N PRO A 787 5.25 36.50 -2.43
CA PRO A 787 4.52 36.91 -1.23
C PRO A 787 3.86 38.28 -1.38
N SER A 788 2.91 38.56 -0.48
CA SER A 788 2.23 39.85 -0.39
C SER A 788 3.22 41.01 -0.21
N LEU A 789 2.85 42.19 -0.69
CA LEU A 789 3.71 43.37 -0.53
C LEU A 789 3.93 43.72 0.94
N GLY A 790 5.19 43.79 1.36
CA GLY A 790 5.56 44.03 2.76
C GLY A 790 5.45 42.80 3.66
N TYR A 791 5.33 41.61 3.09
CA TYR A 791 5.39 40.34 3.83
C TYR A 791 6.67 40.25 4.67
N VAL A 792 6.48 39.92 5.94
CA VAL A 792 7.53 39.56 6.88
C VAL A 792 7.27 38.11 7.29
N PRO A 793 8.21 37.18 7.01
CA PRO A 793 8.04 35.77 7.34
C PRO A 793 7.92 35.56 8.85
N PRO A 794 7.39 34.39 9.29
CA PRO A 794 7.36 34.05 10.69
C PRO A 794 8.78 34.02 11.24
N GLY A 795 8.88 34.39 12.52
CA GLY A 795 10.14 34.46 13.23
C GLY A 795 9.95 34.02 14.68
N PHE A 796 10.89 34.45 15.52
CA PHE A 796 10.83 34.18 16.94
C PHE A 796 10.67 35.50 17.70
N ASP A 797 9.70 35.55 18.60
CA ASP A 797 9.68 36.53 19.69
C ASP A 797 10.69 36.12 20.77
N LEU A 798 10.90 34.82 20.92
CA LEU A 798 11.97 34.21 21.71
C LEU A 798 12.56 33.06 20.90
N GLU A 799 13.82 33.18 20.47
CA GLU A 799 14.54 32.09 19.80
C GLU A 799 14.63 30.86 20.72
N PRO A 800 14.80 29.64 20.17
CA PRO A 800 15.02 28.44 20.98
C PRO A 800 16.13 28.62 22.01
N GLN A 801 15.75 28.67 23.28
CA GLN A 801 16.67 28.88 24.40
C GLN A 801 16.46 27.83 25.48
N PRO A 802 17.55 27.37 26.14
CA PRO A 802 17.45 26.41 27.22
C PRO A 802 16.71 27.02 28.42
N VAL A 803 15.83 26.24 29.04
CA VAL A 803 15.08 26.62 30.23
C VAL A 803 15.92 26.35 31.48
N GLY A 804 16.01 27.34 32.38
CA GLY A 804 16.72 27.20 33.66
C GLY A 804 18.14 27.78 33.63
N GLN A 805 18.98 27.36 34.59
CA GLN A 805 20.36 27.86 34.76
C GLN A 805 21.43 26.92 34.18
N LEU A 806 21.02 25.85 33.49
CA LEU A 806 21.93 24.87 32.91
C LEU A 806 22.71 25.49 31.73
N VAL A 807 24.02 25.24 31.71
CA VAL A 807 24.91 25.70 30.62
C VAL A 807 25.42 24.48 29.84
N THR A 808 25.15 24.39 28.54
CA THR A 808 25.62 23.29 27.69
C THR A 808 26.13 23.83 26.35
N ASN A 809 27.01 23.09 25.67
CA ASN A 809 27.37 23.38 24.28
C ASN A 809 26.30 22.89 23.28
N GLY A 810 25.31 22.12 23.73
CA GLY A 810 24.21 21.65 22.91
C GLY A 810 23.38 22.79 22.33
N LYS A 811 22.89 22.59 21.11
CA LYS A 811 22.13 23.61 20.39
C LYS A 811 20.85 23.02 19.85
N VAL A 812 19.78 23.81 19.88
CA VAL A 812 18.53 23.50 19.20
C VAL A 812 18.20 24.67 18.29
N ALA A 813 17.89 24.38 17.05
CA ALA A 813 17.35 25.35 16.10
C ALA A 813 16.03 24.82 15.55
N VAL A 814 15.17 25.74 15.15
CA VAL A 814 13.84 25.42 14.61
C VAL A 814 13.66 26.21 13.33
N LYS A 815 13.18 25.54 12.29
CA LYS A 815 12.79 26.15 11.03
C LYS A 815 11.30 25.93 10.80
N PHE A 816 10.62 26.98 10.36
CA PHE A 816 9.20 26.96 10.05
C PHE A 816 8.99 26.42 8.63
N LEU A 817 8.32 25.28 8.50
CA LEU A 817 7.96 24.71 7.20
C LEU A 817 6.60 25.22 6.74
N GLU A 818 5.61 25.32 7.65
CA GLU A 818 4.27 25.82 7.34
C GLU A 818 3.94 27.12 8.09
N PRO A 819 4.34 28.29 7.54
CA PRO A 819 4.07 29.60 8.14
C PRO A 819 2.60 29.84 8.51
N GLU A 820 1.66 29.36 7.69
CA GLU A 820 0.23 29.65 7.82
C GLU A 820 -0.44 28.92 8.99
N GLN A 821 0.13 27.79 9.45
CA GLN A 821 -0.39 27.08 10.62
C GLN A 821 0.08 27.68 11.94
N LEU A 822 1.10 28.54 11.90
CA LEU A 822 1.70 29.17 13.07
C LEU A 822 0.86 30.35 13.54
N VAL A 823 0.48 30.33 14.81
CA VAL A 823 -0.25 31.45 15.42
C VAL A 823 0.72 32.33 16.20
N ASP A 824 0.61 33.65 15.96
CA ASP A 824 1.40 34.66 16.66
C ASP A 824 1.26 34.52 18.17
N GLY A 825 2.40 34.43 18.85
CA GLY A 825 2.47 34.31 20.30
C GLY A 825 2.36 32.89 20.86
N ASP A 826 2.22 31.85 20.03
CA ASP A 826 2.29 30.46 20.50
C ASP A 826 3.67 30.15 21.10
N GLU A 827 3.66 29.52 22.29
CA GLU A 827 4.86 29.12 23.01
C GLU A 827 5.02 27.60 22.94
N TYR A 828 6.22 27.16 22.57
CA TYR A 828 6.55 25.75 22.41
C TYR A 828 7.66 25.34 23.38
N GLU A 829 7.63 24.08 23.81
CA GLU A 829 8.68 23.43 24.60
C GLU A 829 9.14 22.15 23.91
N ILE A 830 10.46 22.00 23.75
CA ILE A 830 11.12 20.77 23.37
C ILE A 830 11.73 20.19 24.64
N GLN A 831 11.25 19.03 25.08
CA GLN A 831 11.81 18.29 26.22
C GLN A 831 12.57 17.07 25.70
N PHE A 832 13.87 17.01 25.97
CA PHE A 832 14.66 15.81 25.69
C PHE A 832 14.35 14.72 26.71
N LEU A 833 14.57 13.46 26.32
CA LEU A 833 14.40 12.27 27.12
C LEU A 833 15.76 11.57 27.28
N ASP A 834 15.91 10.83 28.38
CA ASP A 834 17.06 9.98 28.64
C ASP A 834 16.60 8.63 29.20
N ARG A 835 17.52 7.65 29.19
CA ARG A 835 17.26 6.27 29.61
C ARG A 835 16.65 6.10 31.00
N SER A 836 16.79 7.08 31.90
CA SER A 836 16.25 6.96 33.26
C SER A 836 14.78 7.38 33.39
N MET A 837 14.18 7.91 32.32
CA MET A 837 12.82 8.47 32.36
C MET A 837 12.08 8.46 31.02
N ASP A 838 12.52 7.67 30.04
CA ASP A 838 11.91 7.60 28.73
C ASP A 838 10.80 6.54 28.63
N ARG A 839 10.59 5.75 29.68
CA ARG A 839 9.59 4.68 29.77
C ARG A 839 9.77 3.60 28.71
N ARG A 840 10.99 3.43 28.20
CA ARG A 840 11.36 2.32 27.33
C ARG A 840 12.18 1.30 28.10
N ASP A 841 11.96 0.04 27.74
CA ASP A 841 12.83 -1.06 28.14
C ASP A 841 14.01 -1.09 27.15
N ASN A 842 15.07 -0.35 27.47
CA ASN A 842 16.20 -0.11 26.57
C ASN A 842 17.14 -1.31 26.48
N ASP A 843 17.08 -2.26 27.40
CA ASP A 843 17.86 -3.51 27.40
C ASP A 843 17.02 -4.80 27.30
N LEU A 844 15.69 -4.66 27.28
CA LEU A 844 14.69 -5.71 27.05
C LEU A 844 14.64 -6.76 28.16
N ASP A 845 14.96 -6.36 29.39
CA ASP A 845 14.92 -7.23 30.56
C ASP A 845 13.51 -7.33 31.20
N GLY A 846 12.53 -6.66 30.60
CA GLY A 846 11.14 -6.58 31.03
C GLY A 846 10.88 -5.50 32.10
N LYS A 847 11.88 -4.67 32.41
CA LYS A 847 11.76 -3.54 33.36
C LYS A 847 12.07 -2.24 32.64
N ILE A 848 11.56 -1.14 33.21
CA ILE A 848 11.70 0.19 32.63
C ILE A 848 12.14 1.20 33.69
N ASP A 849 12.92 2.19 33.28
CA ASP A 849 13.35 3.34 34.06
C ASP A 849 13.89 2.94 35.45
N GLY A 850 13.21 3.35 36.53
CA GLY A 850 13.63 3.09 37.91
C GLY A 850 13.54 1.63 38.35
N GLU A 851 12.81 0.78 37.61
CA GLU A 851 12.73 -0.65 37.89
C GLU A 851 13.92 -1.42 37.31
N ASP A 852 14.60 -0.88 36.30
CA ASP A 852 15.83 -1.42 35.73
C ASP A 852 17.09 -0.76 36.33
N ARG A 853 18.08 -1.58 36.70
CA ARG A 853 19.34 -1.11 37.28
C ARG A 853 20.27 -0.48 36.25
N ASP A 854 20.20 -0.93 35.01
CA ASP A 854 21.09 -0.48 33.94
C ASP A 854 20.60 0.86 33.33
N GLU A 855 19.36 1.26 33.64
CA GLU A 855 18.72 2.53 33.27
C GLU A 855 18.70 3.63 34.34
N TRP A 856 19.20 3.38 35.56
CA TRP A 856 19.16 4.38 36.64
C TRP A 856 19.89 5.70 36.35
N LEU A 857 20.76 5.74 35.35
CA LEU A 857 21.61 6.88 35.04
C LEU A 857 21.11 7.66 33.81
N PRO A 858 20.91 8.98 33.93
CA PRO A 858 20.58 9.85 32.80
C PRO A 858 21.84 10.21 31.99
N ASN A 859 22.48 9.21 31.37
CA ASN A 859 23.78 9.36 30.68
C ASN A 859 23.68 9.28 29.14
N GLU A 860 22.51 8.91 28.61
CA GLU A 860 22.27 8.72 27.18
C GLU A 860 20.93 9.35 26.79
N THR A 861 20.94 10.20 25.76
CA THR A 861 19.74 10.81 25.21
C THR A 861 19.02 9.82 24.32
N THR A 862 17.73 9.59 24.54
CA THR A 862 16.96 8.61 23.77
C THR A 862 16.00 9.26 22.77
N GLY A 863 15.55 10.48 23.04
CA GLY A 863 14.65 11.20 22.14
C GLY A 863 14.25 12.58 22.63
N PHE A 864 13.21 13.16 22.04
CA PHE A 864 12.55 14.36 22.55
C PHE A 864 11.05 14.39 22.26
N VAL A 865 10.34 15.24 22.99
CA VAL A 865 8.91 15.53 22.82
C VAL A 865 8.73 17.02 22.56
N LEU A 866 7.93 17.36 21.55
CA LEU A 866 7.49 18.71 21.27
C LEU A 866 6.11 18.96 21.91
N ARG A 867 5.93 20.11 22.57
CA ARG A 867 4.65 20.56 23.14
C ARG A 867 4.35 21.98 22.74
N ASN A 868 3.09 22.27 22.41
CA ASN A 868 2.58 23.64 22.34
C ASN A 868 1.96 23.99 23.70
N LEU A 869 2.64 24.84 24.47
CA LEU A 869 2.23 25.22 25.82
C LEU A 869 1.00 26.13 25.81
N THR A 870 0.81 26.94 24.76
CA THR A 870 -0.35 27.82 24.63
C THR A 870 -1.63 27.05 24.38
N ARG A 871 -1.58 26.03 23.52
CA ARG A 871 -2.75 25.23 23.11
C ARG A 871 -2.93 23.93 23.89
N GLN A 872 -1.98 23.57 24.75
CA GLN A 872 -1.96 22.32 25.52
C GLN A 872 -1.96 21.06 24.63
N THR A 873 -1.31 21.12 23.48
CA THR A 873 -1.15 19.97 22.57
C THR A 873 0.25 19.36 22.74
N VAL A 874 0.31 18.03 22.69
CA VAL A 874 1.55 17.25 22.73
C VAL A 874 1.66 16.54 21.39
N PHE A 875 2.82 16.65 20.75
CA PHE A 875 3.14 15.93 19.50
C PHE A 875 3.81 14.59 19.83
N ASP A 876 3.94 13.74 18.82
CA ASP A 876 4.57 12.43 18.98
C ASP A 876 6.04 12.55 19.41
N THR A 877 6.50 11.50 20.09
CA THR A 877 7.88 11.41 20.59
C THR A 877 8.80 11.03 19.45
N VAL A 878 9.87 11.81 19.26
CA VAL A 878 10.91 11.50 18.28
C VAL A 878 12.04 10.77 18.98
N TRP A 879 12.28 9.53 18.53
CA TRP A 879 13.36 8.69 19.01
C TRP A 879 14.59 8.83 18.12
N PHE A 880 15.76 9.00 18.75
CA PHE A 880 17.04 9.12 18.03
C PHE A 880 17.42 7.81 17.37
N TYR A 881 17.18 6.72 18.09
CA TYR A 881 17.34 5.37 17.60
C TYR A 881 16.02 4.63 17.75
N GLU A 882 15.60 3.95 16.69
CA GLU A 882 14.50 3.01 16.74
C GLU A 882 14.99 1.62 16.40
N TYR A 883 14.44 0.67 17.14
CA TYR A 883 14.83 -0.71 17.06
C TYR A 883 13.61 -1.59 16.99
N ARG A 884 13.77 -2.72 16.31
CA ARG A 884 12.80 -3.81 16.26
C ARG A 884 13.43 -5.07 16.81
N MET A 885 12.59 -5.96 17.32
CA MET A 885 12.99 -7.30 17.73
C MET A 885 12.82 -8.28 16.57
N GLU A 886 13.89 -8.98 16.22
CA GLU A 886 13.88 -10.06 15.22
C GLU A 886 14.70 -11.24 15.74
N GLY A 887 14.09 -12.43 15.77
CA GLY A 887 14.78 -13.66 16.22
C GLY A 887 15.36 -13.55 17.65
N GLY A 888 14.75 -12.76 18.53
CA GLY A 888 15.26 -12.49 19.87
C GLY A 888 16.46 -11.53 19.94
N SER A 889 16.84 -10.91 18.83
CA SER A 889 17.90 -9.91 18.74
C SER A 889 17.35 -8.53 18.37
N ARG A 890 18.02 -7.48 18.86
CA ARG A 890 17.67 -6.08 18.59
C ARG A 890 18.29 -5.63 17.27
N VAL A 891 17.45 -5.26 16.30
CA VAL A 891 17.88 -4.72 15.00
C VAL A 891 17.61 -3.22 14.98
N LEU A 892 18.63 -2.42 14.67
CA LEU A 892 18.50 -0.98 14.49
C LEU A 892 17.80 -0.72 13.15
N ILE A 893 16.63 -0.08 13.20
CA ILE A 893 15.83 0.20 12.02
C ILE A 893 15.90 1.67 11.59
N ARG A 894 16.14 2.58 12.55
CA ARG A 894 16.33 4.01 12.26
C ARG A 894 17.37 4.64 13.17
N ASN A 895 18.23 5.47 12.58
CA ASN A 895 19.22 6.28 13.28
C ASN A 895 19.19 7.72 12.75
N LEU A 896 18.71 8.66 13.56
CA LEU A 896 18.61 10.07 13.14
C LEU A 896 19.96 10.80 13.04
N TYR A 897 21.06 10.18 13.49
CA TYR A 897 22.41 10.71 13.32
C TYR A 897 23.02 10.38 11.94
N ASP A 898 22.40 9.49 11.16
CA ASP A 898 22.90 9.09 9.84
C ASP A 898 22.37 10.03 8.73
N ASP A 899 22.62 11.34 8.87
CA ASP A 899 22.12 12.40 7.95
C ASP A 899 23.18 12.95 6.97
N ARG A 900 24.35 12.30 6.93
CA ARG A 900 25.52 12.61 6.06
C ARG A 900 26.07 14.04 6.19
N ASP A 901 25.76 14.76 7.27
CA ASP A 901 26.39 16.06 7.54
C ASP A 901 27.82 15.93 8.11
N GLY A 902 28.22 14.69 8.45
CA GLY A 902 29.54 14.32 8.94
C GLY A 902 29.74 14.52 10.44
N ASP A 903 28.70 14.93 11.18
CA ASP A 903 28.71 15.07 12.62
C ASP A 903 27.72 14.07 13.26
N PRO A 904 28.20 13.02 13.98
CA PRO A 904 27.33 11.98 14.55
C PRO A 904 26.52 12.46 15.76
N ARG A 905 26.30 13.77 15.88
CA ARG A 905 25.68 14.46 17.01
C ARG A 905 24.62 15.46 16.57
N THR A 906 24.50 15.73 15.28
CA THR A 906 23.43 16.52 14.69
C THR A 906 22.31 15.59 14.25
N LEU A 907 21.08 16.07 14.39
CA LEU A 907 19.90 15.34 13.94
C LEU A 907 18.83 16.32 13.49
N ARG A 908 17.92 15.81 12.67
CA ARG A 908 16.78 16.55 12.14
C ARG A 908 15.51 15.73 12.30
N ALA A 909 14.40 16.41 12.57
CA ALA A 909 13.10 15.79 12.59
C ALA A 909 12.01 16.82 12.23
N VAL A 910 11.00 16.37 11.50
CA VAL A 910 9.85 17.19 11.11
C VAL A 910 8.64 16.81 11.98
N LEU A 911 8.08 17.80 12.69
CA LEU A 911 6.93 17.61 13.58
C LEU A 911 6.04 18.87 13.57
N GLY A 912 4.73 18.70 13.34
CA GLY A 912 3.77 19.79 13.48
C GLY A 912 4.07 21.03 12.61
N GLY A 913 4.58 20.82 11.39
CA GLY A 913 4.97 21.91 10.48
C GLY A 913 6.29 22.61 10.84
N LEU A 914 7.07 22.04 11.76
CA LEU A 914 8.38 22.52 12.19
C LEU A 914 9.47 21.51 11.84
N GLU A 915 10.60 21.99 11.36
CA GLU A 915 11.83 21.22 11.24
C GLU A 915 12.73 21.57 12.43
N ILE A 916 13.00 20.58 13.28
CA ILE A 916 13.80 20.71 14.49
C ILE A 916 15.19 20.19 14.19
N PHE A 917 16.20 21.01 14.48
CA PHE A 917 17.62 20.67 14.42
C PHE A 917 18.14 20.61 15.84
N ALA A 918 18.83 19.53 16.21
CA ALA A 918 19.48 19.42 17.51
C ALA A 918 20.93 18.97 17.35
N TYR A 919 21.84 19.66 18.04
CA TYR A 919 23.21 19.21 18.26
C TYR A 919 23.31 18.68 19.70
N ASN A 920 23.41 17.36 19.83
CA ASN A 920 23.54 16.66 21.10
C ASN A 920 25.02 16.55 21.51
N PRO A 921 25.52 17.38 22.44
CA PRO A 921 26.95 17.48 22.69
C PRO A 921 27.50 16.19 23.32
N PRO A 922 28.79 15.87 23.10
CA PRO A 922 29.42 14.76 23.80
C PRO A 922 29.59 15.07 25.29
N GLY A 923 29.75 14.03 26.10
CA GLY A 923 30.14 14.20 27.48
C GLY A 923 31.53 14.86 27.58
N GLY A 924 31.65 15.90 28.40
CA GLY A 924 32.90 16.61 28.59
C GLY A 924 32.79 17.78 29.57
N VAL A 925 33.38 18.91 29.21
CA VAL A 925 33.30 20.15 29.98
C VAL A 925 33.03 21.33 29.04
N VAL A 926 32.24 22.29 29.50
CA VAL A 926 31.89 23.47 28.70
C VAL A 926 33.12 24.38 28.54
N HIS A 927 33.35 24.88 27.33
CA HIS A 927 34.37 25.90 27.07
C HIS A 927 33.72 27.09 26.37
N ASP A 928 33.38 28.12 27.14
CA ASP A 928 32.75 29.34 26.66
C ASP A 928 33.49 30.58 27.19
N PRO A 929 34.46 31.10 26.41
CA PRO A 929 35.21 32.30 26.78
C PRO A 929 34.33 33.54 26.98
N GLN A 930 33.17 33.65 26.34
CA GLN A 930 32.27 34.81 26.47
C GLN A 930 31.61 34.83 27.86
N ARG A 931 31.34 33.65 28.44
CA ARG A 931 30.83 33.50 29.81
C ARG A 931 31.93 33.40 30.86
N ASN A 932 33.19 33.61 30.48
CA ASN A 932 34.38 33.36 31.32
C ASN A 932 34.47 31.92 31.84
N ILE A 933 33.95 30.95 31.08
CA ILE A 933 34.06 29.53 31.38
C ILE A 933 35.21 28.95 30.55
N ARG A 934 36.26 28.47 31.20
CA ARG A 934 37.42 27.86 30.55
C ARG A 934 37.60 26.46 31.09
N ASN A 935 37.52 25.44 30.22
CA ASN A 935 37.67 24.02 30.58
C ASN A 935 36.72 23.60 31.72
N GLY A 936 35.47 24.01 31.62
CA GLY A 936 34.42 23.77 32.61
C GLY A 936 34.52 24.61 33.87
N ILE A 937 35.50 25.49 34.00
CA ILE A 937 35.77 26.23 35.23
C ILE A 937 35.47 27.71 35.05
N ARG A 938 34.77 28.29 36.03
CA ARG A 938 34.57 29.74 36.15
C ARG A 938 34.77 30.17 37.61
N TRP A 939 35.60 31.18 37.80
CA TRP A 939 35.80 31.81 39.10
C TRP A 939 34.84 32.99 39.32
N SER A 940 34.66 33.36 40.59
CA SER A 940 33.98 34.60 40.99
C SER A 940 34.76 35.82 40.50
N GLN A 941 34.06 36.96 40.31
CA GLN A 941 34.63 38.16 39.66
C GLN A 941 35.87 38.73 40.36
N ASN A 942 36.10 38.39 41.62
CA ASN A 942 37.26 38.77 42.41
C ASN A 942 38.51 37.91 42.18
N ILE A 943 38.42 36.86 41.34
CA ILE A 943 39.52 35.95 41.00
C ILE A 943 39.64 35.83 39.47
N ASP A 944 40.81 36.14 38.94
CA ASP A 944 41.15 35.99 37.52
C ASP A 944 41.69 34.58 37.26
N TYR A 945 41.11 33.89 36.27
CA TYR A 945 41.49 32.56 35.82
C TYR A 945 43.00 32.41 35.55
N SER A 946 43.64 33.44 34.98
CA SER A 946 45.07 33.41 34.61
C SER A 946 46.04 33.46 35.79
N THR A 947 45.57 33.93 36.96
CA THR A 947 46.39 34.11 38.17
C THR A 947 45.91 33.28 39.35
N ALA A 948 44.80 32.55 39.18
CA ALA A 948 44.23 31.59 40.13
C ALA A 948 45.00 30.25 40.15
N TYR A 949 44.50 29.27 40.92
CA TYR A 949 45.04 27.91 40.92
C TYR A 949 44.88 27.25 39.54
N HIS A 950 45.87 26.46 39.12
CA HIS A 950 45.78 25.64 37.92
C HIS A 950 44.90 24.41 38.20
N LEU A 951 43.60 24.57 37.97
CA LEU A 951 42.61 23.52 38.20
C LEU A 951 42.43 22.64 36.96
N ARG A 952 42.25 21.34 37.19
CA ARG A 952 41.80 20.38 36.18
C ARG A 952 40.47 19.79 36.60
N PHE A 953 39.43 20.13 35.85
CA PHE A 953 38.10 19.59 36.02
C PHE A 953 37.75 18.70 34.83
N GLY A 954 37.09 17.57 35.09
CA GLY A 954 36.64 16.63 34.08
C GLY A 954 36.13 15.35 34.73
N LEU A 955 35.83 14.34 33.91
CA LEU A 955 35.54 12.99 34.39
C LEU A 955 36.61 12.53 35.37
N PHE A 956 36.22 11.77 36.39
CA PHE A 956 37.18 11.18 37.29
C PHE A 956 38.10 10.25 36.49
N ASP A 957 39.37 10.64 36.35
CA ASP A 957 40.41 9.85 35.71
C ASP A 957 41.63 9.82 36.63
N MET A 958 41.95 8.61 37.10
CA MET A 958 43.10 8.33 37.93
C MET A 958 43.63 6.93 37.64
N LYS A 959 44.88 6.87 37.17
CA LYS A 959 45.55 5.62 36.79
C LYS A 959 45.39 4.53 37.86
N GLY A 960 44.85 3.38 37.46
CA GLY A 960 44.60 2.22 38.33
C GLY A 960 43.22 2.18 39.00
N PHE A 961 42.37 3.19 38.78
CA PHE A 961 40.99 3.25 39.26
C PHE A 961 40.03 3.28 38.06
N LYS A 962 38.80 2.78 38.25
CA LYS A 962 37.80 2.89 37.18
C LYS A 962 37.52 4.37 36.89
N PRO A 963 37.40 4.74 35.61
CA PRO A 963 37.01 6.10 35.25
C PRO A 963 35.60 6.41 35.76
N GLY A 964 35.34 7.69 35.98
CA GLY A 964 34.01 8.15 36.37
C GLY A 964 32.98 8.04 35.25
N ILE A 965 31.71 8.13 35.60
CA ILE A 965 30.56 8.08 34.68
C ILE A 965 29.95 9.48 34.54
N PHE A 966 29.47 9.83 33.36
CA PHE A 966 28.78 11.10 33.14
C PHE A 966 27.50 11.19 33.98
N TYR A 967 27.29 12.36 34.57
CA TYR A 967 26.06 12.68 35.29
C TYR A 967 25.72 14.17 35.09
N PRO A 968 24.48 14.52 34.73
CA PRO A 968 24.08 15.85 34.25
C PRO A 968 23.89 16.85 35.40
N ARG A 969 24.91 17.04 36.25
CA ARG A 969 24.88 17.98 37.38
C ARG A 969 25.99 19.01 37.26
N GLN A 970 25.63 20.29 37.43
CA GLN A 970 26.58 21.40 37.48
C GLN A 970 26.81 21.81 38.93
N TYR A 971 28.03 22.22 39.27
CA TYR A 971 28.42 22.42 40.66
C TYR A 971 28.81 23.87 40.93
N CYS A 972 28.48 24.35 42.13
CA CYS A 972 28.91 25.61 42.68
C CYS A 972 29.64 25.34 44.00
N ILE A 973 30.93 25.63 44.05
CA ILE A 973 31.77 25.45 45.24
C ILE A 973 31.95 26.80 45.91
N VAL A 974 31.51 26.91 47.16
CA VAL A 974 31.61 28.12 47.98
C VAL A 974 32.65 27.90 49.06
N PHE A 975 33.66 28.78 49.12
CA PHE A 975 34.74 28.71 50.12
C PHE A 975 34.44 29.59 51.34
N TYR A 976 34.98 29.19 52.49
CA TYR A 976 34.79 29.82 53.79
C TYR A 976 36.13 30.00 54.51
N ASP A 977 36.16 30.93 55.46
CA ASP A 977 37.37 31.24 56.25
C ASP A 977 37.66 30.19 57.35
N GLU A 978 36.67 29.34 57.65
CA GLU A 978 36.70 28.26 58.62
C GLU A 978 36.29 26.92 58.00
N LEU A 979 36.52 25.81 58.71
CA LEU A 979 36.07 24.48 58.28
C LEU A 979 34.55 24.37 58.49
N VAL A 980 33.79 24.14 57.41
CA VAL A 980 32.32 24.27 57.43
C VAL A 980 31.58 22.97 57.12
N THR A 981 32.23 22.00 56.48
CA THR A 981 31.59 20.75 56.05
C THR A 981 32.53 19.57 56.24
N ARG A 982 31.96 18.41 56.59
CA ARG A 982 32.65 17.13 56.64
C ARG A 982 32.30 16.32 55.39
N THR A 983 33.30 15.91 54.62
CA THR A 983 33.10 15.10 53.41
C THR A 983 32.57 13.71 53.74
N GLN A 984 31.95 13.05 52.77
CA GLN A 984 31.46 11.69 52.96
C GLN A 984 32.54 10.64 52.64
N ARG A 985 32.47 9.52 53.36
CA ARG A 985 33.29 8.35 53.07
C ARG A 985 32.73 7.63 51.85
N ILE A 986 33.56 7.43 50.84
CA ILE A 986 33.23 6.61 49.67
C ILE A 986 34.32 5.58 49.41
N GLY A 987 34.01 4.57 48.59
CA GLY A 987 34.99 3.64 48.06
C GLY A 987 35.17 3.86 46.56
N VAL A 988 36.38 4.21 46.11
CA VAL A 988 36.68 4.36 44.69
C VAL A 988 37.19 3.03 44.14
N PRO A 989 36.52 2.41 43.15
CA PRO A 989 36.86 1.08 42.68
C PRO A 989 38.17 1.05 41.88
N LEU A 990 39.02 0.05 42.15
CA LEU A 990 40.21 -0.24 41.34
C LEU A 990 39.80 -0.76 39.96
N GLU A 991 40.53 -0.33 38.93
CA GLU A 991 40.32 -0.74 37.54
C GLU A 991 40.52 -2.26 37.38
N SER A 992 41.57 -2.81 37.99
CA SER A 992 41.98 -4.21 37.82
C SER A 992 41.17 -5.24 38.59
N THR A 993 40.48 -4.83 39.67
CA THR A 993 39.81 -5.78 40.60
C THR A 993 38.40 -5.39 40.99
N GLY A 994 37.94 -4.17 40.66
CA GLY A 994 36.67 -3.62 41.12
C GLY A 994 36.57 -3.37 42.62
N LYS A 995 37.59 -3.74 43.42
CA LYS A 995 37.58 -3.57 44.86
C LYS A 995 37.63 -2.07 45.21
N PRO A 996 36.71 -1.57 46.07
CA PRO A 996 36.69 -0.17 46.48
C PRO A 996 37.85 0.15 47.42
N VAL A 997 38.64 1.17 47.09
CA VAL A 997 39.62 1.79 48.00
C VAL A 997 38.93 2.91 48.76
N PRO A 998 38.92 2.88 50.11
CA PRO A 998 38.20 3.87 50.90
C PRO A 998 38.88 5.25 50.83
N VAL A 999 38.09 6.28 50.55
CA VAL A 999 38.45 7.69 50.74
C VAL A 999 37.85 8.14 52.07
N PRO A 1000 38.68 8.54 53.06
CA PRO A 1000 38.20 8.89 54.39
C PRO A 1000 37.47 10.24 54.42
N GLU A 1001 36.66 10.45 55.45
CA GLU A 1001 35.99 11.72 55.72
C GLU A 1001 37.01 12.76 56.19
N THR A 1002 36.95 13.95 55.60
CA THR A 1002 37.84 15.07 55.92
C THR A 1002 36.98 16.32 56.20
N ASN A 1003 37.38 17.13 57.17
CA ASN A 1003 36.74 18.43 57.40
C ASN A 1003 37.35 19.46 56.45
N VAL A 1004 36.52 20.13 55.67
CA VAL A 1004 36.97 21.06 54.61
C VAL A 1004 36.36 22.46 54.74
N ASN A 1005 37.04 23.45 54.17
CA ASN A 1005 36.64 24.86 54.20
C ASN A 1005 35.67 25.27 53.07
N TYR A 1006 35.03 24.32 52.39
CA TYR A 1006 34.12 24.60 51.29
C TYR A 1006 32.87 23.71 51.31
N LYS A 1007 31.79 24.26 50.78
CA LYS A 1007 30.53 23.55 50.49
C LYS A 1007 30.32 23.48 48.99
N ILE A 1008 29.69 22.40 48.55
CA ILE A 1008 29.35 22.20 47.14
C ILE A 1008 27.83 22.20 47.03
N PHE A 1009 27.32 22.95 46.07
CA PHE A 1009 25.92 23.06 45.77
C PHE A 1009 25.67 22.64 44.34
N ASP A 1010 24.51 22.07 44.08
CA ASP A 1010 23.97 21.90 42.74
C ASP A 1010 23.64 23.30 42.20
N ALA A 1011 24.25 23.67 41.08
CA ALA A 1011 24.06 24.98 40.48
C ALA A 1011 22.64 25.19 39.95
N ALA A 1012 21.89 24.13 39.64
CA ALA A 1012 20.51 24.22 39.16
C ALA A 1012 19.50 24.32 40.30
N THR A 1013 19.65 23.52 41.38
CA THR A 1013 18.67 23.44 42.48
C THR A 1013 19.05 24.25 43.71
N GLY A 1014 20.32 24.63 43.86
CA GLY A 1014 20.86 25.29 45.05
C GLY A 1014 21.00 24.38 46.27
N GLN A 1015 20.74 23.08 46.14
CA GLN A 1015 20.86 22.11 47.23
C GLN A 1015 22.33 21.73 47.47
N GLU A 1016 22.71 21.49 48.73
CA GLU A 1016 24.06 21.03 49.08
C GLU A 1016 24.27 19.60 48.57
N VAL A 1017 25.39 19.37 47.87
CA VAL A 1017 25.73 18.12 47.21
C VAL A 1017 26.80 17.39 48.00
N PRO A 1018 26.66 16.08 48.28
CA PRO A 1018 27.69 15.29 48.93
C PRO A 1018 28.91 15.09 48.02
N PHE A 1019 30.10 15.10 48.60
CA PHE A 1019 31.35 14.88 47.87
C PHE A 1019 32.39 14.23 48.78
N ALA A 1020 33.44 13.68 48.17
CA ALA A 1020 34.63 13.20 48.85
C ALA A 1020 35.83 14.08 48.49
N ALA A 1021 36.82 14.17 49.38
CA ALA A 1021 38.02 14.93 49.12
C ALA A 1021 39.27 14.17 49.55
N VAL A 1022 40.33 14.33 48.79
CA VAL A 1022 41.69 13.91 49.15
C VAL A 1022 42.47 15.18 49.43
N ASP A 1023 42.73 15.43 50.71
CA ASP A 1023 43.52 16.55 51.20
C ASP A 1023 45.00 16.15 51.26
N ALA A 1024 45.82 16.77 50.41
CA ALA A 1024 47.26 16.53 50.36
C ALA A 1024 48.04 17.48 51.28
N THR A 1025 47.49 18.68 51.55
CA THR A 1025 48.12 19.82 52.25
C THR A 1025 49.65 19.91 52.00
N VAL A 1026 50.06 20.56 50.90
CA VAL A 1026 51.48 20.59 50.50
C VAL A 1026 52.31 21.54 51.37
N ASN A 1027 51.81 22.73 51.71
CA ASN A 1027 52.53 23.68 52.56
C ASN A 1027 51.68 24.16 53.75
N ARG A 1028 51.83 23.46 54.88
CA ARG A 1028 51.12 23.73 56.15
C ARG A 1028 51.32 25.13 56.73
N ASN A 1029 52.37 25.86 56.31
CA ASN A 1029 52.63 27.22 56.77
C ASN A 1029 51.80 28.26 56.02
N LEU A 1030 51.32 27.95 54.81
CA LEU A 1030 50.49 28.83 53.98
C LEU A 1030 49.02 28.44 54.06
N THR A 1031 48.74 27.13 53.96
CA THR A 1031 47.40 26.57 53.92
C THR A 1031 47.27 25.51 55.02
N PRO A 1032 46.41 25.71 56.04
CA PRO A 1032 46.16 24.69 57.07
C PRO A 1032 45.47 23.45 56.48
N PRO A 1033 45.60 22.27 57.13
CA PRO A 1033 44.82 21.09 56.75
C PRO A 1033 43.32 21.37 56.71
N GLY A 1034 42.63 20.80 55.72
CA GLY A 1034 41.22 21.03 55.43
C GLY A 1034 40.93 22.29 54.59
N PHE A 1035 41.91 23.13 54.30
CA PHE A 1035 41.75 24.23 53.35
C PHE A 1035 42.20 23.82 51.96
N PHE A 1036 41.44 24.18 50.92
CA PHE A 1036 41.76 23.81 49.54
C PHE A 1036 43.17 24.26 49.11
N SER A 1037 44.06 23.29 48.88
CA SER A 1037 45.49 23.43 48.68
C SER A 1037 45.95 22.80 47.36
N ALA A 1038 47.17 23.11 46.93
CA ALA A 1038 47.86 22.43 45.84
C ALA A 1038 47.83 20.90 46.05
N LYS A 1039 47.58 20.13 44.98
CA LYS A 1039 47.41 18.67 44.97
C LYS A 1039 46.14 18.11 45.63
N ASP A 1040 45.26 18.96 46.15
CA ASP A 1040 43.95 18.50 46.62
C ASP A 1040 43.09 18.01 45.44
N ARG A 1041 42.27 16.99 45.71
CA ARG A 1041 41.28 16.50 44.76
C ARG A 1041 39.90 16.42 45.40
N ILE A 1042 38.91 17.00 44.75
CA ILE A 1042 37.49 16.81 45.05
C ILE A 1042 36.97 15.73 44.11
N ILE A 1043 36.27 14.74 44.65
CA ILE A 1043 35.66 13.63 43.92
C ILE A 1043 34.14 13.77 44.06
N PHE A 1044 33.47 13.91 42.93
CA PHE A 1044 32.01 13.97 42.84
C PHE A 1044 31.45 12.56 42.64
N PHE A 1045 30.30 12.29 43.23
CA PHE A 1045 29.65 11.00 43.14
C PHE A 1045 28.13 11.12 43.31
N GLU A 1046 27.40 10.13 42.83
CA GLU A 1046 25.96 10.00 43.00
C GLU A 1046 25.62 8.70 43.70
N ARG A 1047 24.52 8.71 44.47
CA ARG A 1047 23.98 7.51 45.12
C ARG A 1047 22.83 6.96 44.30
N MET A 1048 22.94 5.69 43.94
CA MET A 1048 21.89 4.96 43.24
C MET A 1048 20.75 4.56 44.20
N PRO A 1049 19.55 4.18 43.69
CA PRO A 1049 18.43 3.74 44.52
C PRO A 1049 18.75 2.61 45.52
N ASN A 1050 19.75 1.78 45.22
CA ASN A 1050 20.24 0.71 46.11
C ASN A 1050 21.33 1.16 47.12
N ASP A 1051 21.57 2.47 47.27
CA ASP A 1051 22.60 3.11 48.09
C ASP A 1051 24.07 2.82 47.65
N SER A 1052 24.26 2.25 46.45
CA SER A 1052 25.58 2.15 45.85
C SER A 1052 26.07 3.51 45.37
N VAL A 1053 27.39 3.71 45.38
CA VAL A 1053 28.04 4.98 45.01
C VAL A 1053 28.68 4.86 43.63
N VAL A 1054 28.33 5.77 42.74
CA VAL A 1054 28.94 5.91 41.41
C VAL A 1054 29.75 7.19 41.37
N VAL A 1055 31.05 7.07 41.09
CA VAL A 1055 31.95 8.22 40.94
C VAL A 1055 31.72 8.86 39.57
N THR A 1056 31.62 10.19 39.53
CA THR A 1056 31.28 10.94 38.31
C THR A 1056 32.46 11.79 37.82
N PHE A 1057 32.66 12.94 38.43
CA PHE A 1057 33.70 13.91 38.05
C PHE A 1057 34.77 14.05 39.13
N SER A 1058 35.86 14.72 38.80
CA SER A 1058 36.78 15.24 39.82
C SER A 1058 37.36 16.60 39.48
N LEU A 1059 37.66 17.36 40.52
CA LEU A 1059 38.42 18.60 40.44
C LEU A 1059 39.78 18.38 41.11
N LEU A 1060 40.85 18.44 40.33
CA LEU A 1060 42.22 18.39 40.84
C LEU A 1060 42.82 19.80 40.87
N ASN A 1061 43.35 20.21 42.01
CA ASN A 1061 44.29 21.31 42.06
C ASN A 1061 45.66 20.81 41.56
N ASN A 1062 46.00 21.12 40.32
CA ASN A 1062 47.18 20.57 39.67
C ASN A 1062 48.48 21.32 40.00
N ASP A 1063 48.41 22.40 40.79
CA ASP A 1063 49.60 23.14 41.21
C ASP A 1063 50.55 22.30 42.06
N VAL A 1064 51.82 22.69 42.08
CA VAL A 1064 52.88 22.01 42.84
C VAL A 1064 52.99 22.57 44.26
N GLN A 1065 52.61 23.84 44.49
CA GLN A 1065 52.66 24.52 45.78
C GLN A 1065 51.69 25.72 45.82
N ASP A 1066 51.25 26.14 47.01
CA ASP A 1066 50.22 27.20 47.20
C ASP A 1066 50.72 28.64 46.96
N THR A 1067 51.99 28.83 46.62
CA THR A 1067 52.64 30.16 46.65
C THR A 1067 52.13 31.14 45.59
N VAL A 1068 51.67 30.66 44.43
CA VAL A 1068 51.29 31.54 43.31
C VAL A 1068 50.01 32.28 43.63
N PHE A 1069 48.98 31.53 44.07
CA PHE A 1069 47.71 32.12 44.51
C PHE A 1069 47.92 33.09 45.68
N PHE A 1070 48.65 32.66 46.71
CA PHE A 1070 48.90 33.50 47.88
C PHE A 1070 49.68 34.78 47.55
N LYS A 1071 50.62 34.74 46.59
CA LYS A 1071 51.38 35.92 46.16
C LYS A 1071 50.52 36.94 45.40
N ASN A 1072 49.60 36.46 44.56
CA ASN A 1072 48.76 37.32 43.73
C ASN A 1072 47.61 37.95 44.53
N TYR A 1073 47.05 37.21 45.49
CA TYR A 1073 45.85 37.63 46.24
C TYR A 1073 46.11 38.00 47.70
N GLY A 1074 47.30 37.69 48.25
CA GLY A 1074 47.68 37.99 49.64
C GLY A 1074 46.93 37.20 50.72
N ARG A 1075 46.11 36.23 50.31
CA ARG A 1075 45.24 35.42 51.16
C ARG A 1075 45.00 34.04 50.56
N ARG A 1076 44.44 33.13 51.36
CA ARG A 1076 43.91 31.83 50.90
C ARG A 1076 42.47 31.98 50.40
N LEU A 1077 41.95 30.94 49.73
CA LEU A 1077 40.53 30.86 49.38
C LEU A 1077 39.68 30.86 50.66
N GLY A 1078 38.68 31.74 50.68
CA GLY A 1078 37.91 32.03 51.88
C GLY A 1078 36.55 32.65 51.55
N ALA A 1079 35.92 33.26 52.55
CA ALA A 1079 34.57 33.80 52.40
C ALA A 1079 34.48 34.82 51.24
N GLY A 1080 33.52 34.60 50.34
CA GLY A 1080 33.32 35.43 49.15
C GLY A 1080 33.97 34.90 47.87
N ASP A 1081 34.74 33.82 47.93
CA ASP A 1081 35.24 33.12 46.74
C ASP A 1081 34.29 31.99 46.35
N THR A 1082 33.98 31.91 45.05
CA THR A 1082 33.13 30.86 44.49
C THR A 1082 33.72 30.32 43.19
N LEU A 1083 33.57 29.02 42.98
CA LEU A 1083 34.03 28.30 41.80
C LEU A 1083 32.86 27.52 41.21
N TRP A 1084 32.50 27.83 39.96
CA TRP A 1084 31.48 27.08 39.21
C TRP A 1084 32.14 26.07 38.29
N LEU A 1085 31.57 24.87 38.27
CA LEU A 1085 31.98 23.75 37.44
C LEU A 1085 30.85 23.36 36.48
N TYR A 1086 31.15 23.38 35.19
CA TYR A 1086 30.23 23.16 34.09
C TYR A 1086 30.66 21.93 33.30
N PRO A 1087 30.32 20.71 33.76
CA PRO A 1087 30.39 19.54 32.89
C PRO A 1087 29.41 19.74 31.73
N ASP A 1088 29.80 19.23 30.57
CA ASP A 1088 28.94 19.12 29.41
C ASP A 1088 28.50 17.66 29.28
N PHE A 1089 27.28 17.45 28.81
CA PHE A 1089 26.65 16.14 28.80
C PHE A 1089 25.64 16.06 27.66
N PRO A 1090 25.41 14.86 27.10
CA PRO A 1090 24.30 14.63 26.19
C PRO A 1090 22.99 15.15 26.79
N PHE A 1091 22.05 15.58 25.97
CA PHE A 1091 20.76 16.07 26.45
C PHE A 1091 20.06 15.03 27.32
N THR A 1092 19.44 15.49 28.40
CA THR A 1092 18.71 14.65 29.35
C THR A 1092 17.32 15.21 29.57
N GLY A 1093 16.48 14.50 30.31
CA GLY A 1093 15.14 14.91 30.75
C GLY A 1093 15.04 16.30 31.39
N ASN A 1094 16.15 16.77 31.94
CA ASN A 1094 16.28 18.08 32.57
C ASN A 1094 16.55 19.21 31.57
N VAL A 1095 17.00 18.88 30.35
CA VAL A 1095 17.24 19.86 29.29
C VAL A 1095 15.95 20.10 28.52
N ARG A 1096 15.48 21.35 28.56
CA ARG A 1096 14.31 21.80 27.82
C ARG A 1096 14.65 23.05 27.06
N TYR A 1097 14.15 23.17 25.84
CA TYR A 1097 14.22 24.40 25.07
C TYR A 1097 12.84 24.98 24.94
N ARG A 1098 12.73 26.29 25.12
CA ARG A 1098 11.49 27.03 24.82
C ARG A 1098 11.74 28.06 23.75
N PHE A 1099 10.74 28.24 22.92
CA PHE A 1099 10.69 29.32 21.95
C PHE A 1099 9.28 29.84 21.86
N LYS A 1100 9.18 31.11 21.49
CA LYS A 1100 7.90 31.78 21.26
C LYS A 1100 7.85 32.24 19.82
N VAL A 1101 6.82 31.80 19.12
CA VAL A 1101 6.64 32.10 17.70
C VAL A 1101 6.12 33.51 17.55
N LYS A 1102 6.70 34.20 16.58
CA LYS A 1102 6.20 35.44 16.02
C LYS A 1102 5.59 35.12 14.67
N GLY A 1103 4.29 35.31 14.55
CA GLY A 1103 3.55 34.99 13.34
C GLY A 1103 3.97 35.87 12.16
N GLU A 1104 3.59 35.43 10.97
CA GLU A 1104 3.73 36.26 9.77
C GLU A 1104 2.93 37.56 9.88
N LYS A 1105 3.45 38.63 9.26
CA LYS A 1105 2.77 39.93 9.26
C LYS A 1105 3.11 40.72 8.01
N VAL A 1106 2.36 41.82 7.80
CA VAL A 1106 2.66 42.81 6.78
C VAL A 1106 3.22 44.08 7.41
N ASP A 1107 4.40 44.49 6.96
CA ASP A 1107 4.92 45.83 7.20
C ASP A 1107 4.20 46.84 6.32
N VAL A 1108 3.20 47.52 6.89
CA VAL A 1108 2.37 48.52 6.21
C VAL A 1108 3.19 49.71 5.71
N GLN A 1109 4.26 50.11 6.40
CA GLN A 1109 5.09 51.26 5.97
C GLN A 1109 5.97 50.89 4.78
N TYR A 1110 6.54 49.68 4.80
CA TYR A 1110 7.25 49.13 3.67
C TYR A 1110 6.31 48.97 2.46
N ALA A 1111 5.13 48.39 2.66
CA ALA A 1111 4.14 48.21 1.60
C ALA A 1111 3.72 49.55 0.97
N ARG A 1112 3.48 50.57 1.80
CA ARG A 1112 3.16 51.94 1.33
C ARG A 1112 4.21 52.56 0.43
N SER A 1113 5.49 52.31 0.72
CA SER A 1113 6.60 52.92 -0.03
C SER A 1113 6.99 52.16 -1.29
N HIS A 1114 6.51 50.93 -1.46
CA HIS A 1114 6.91 50.01 -2.54
C HIS A 1114 5.73 49.50 -3.39
N LEU A 1115 4.64 50.27 -3.46
CA LEU A 1115 3.48 49.96 -4.32
C LEU A 1115 3.87 49.86 -5.81
N ASP A 1116 5.00 50.43 -6.22
CA ASP A 1116 5.59 50.30 -7.56
C ASP A 1116 6.09 48.88 -7.90
N ARG A 1117 6.21 48.00 -6.91
CA ARG A 1117 6.50 46.57 -7.12
C ARG A 1117 5.33 45.78 -7.67
N ILE A 1118 4.10 46.29 -7.53
CA ILE A 1118 2.91 45.67 -8.13
C ILE A 1118 3.11 45.65 -9.64
N LYS A 1119 3.02 44.46 -10.23
CA LYS A 1119 3.22 44.25 -11.66
C LYS A 1119 2.21 43.25 -12.20
N VAL A 1120 2.01 43.29 -13.51
CA VAL A 1120 1.31 42.26 -14.26
C VAL A 1120 2.36 41.43 -15.00
N VAL A 1121 2.23 40.11 -14.96
CA VAL A 1121 3.09 39.17 -15.68
C VAL A 1121 2.24 38.20 -16.52
N PRO A 1122 2.66 37.86 -17.75
CA PRO A 1122 3.67 38.57 -18.52
C PRO A 1122 3.16 39.97 -18.91
N ASN A 1123 4.06 40.92 -19.10
CA ASN A 1123 3.73 42.23 -19.63
C ASN A 1123 4.89 42.75 -20.52
N PRO A 1124 4.73 42.80 -21.86
CA PRO A 1124 3.50 42.50 -22.59
C PRO A 1124 3.10 41.02 -22.53
N TYR A 1125 1.80 40.75 -22.57
CA TYR A 1125 1.26 39.43 -22.86
C TYR A 1125 1.32 39.20 -24.37
N VAL A 1126 2.03 38.17 -24.80
CA VAL A 1126 2.31 37.92 -26.23
C VAL A 1126 1.84 36.52 -26.59
N VAL A 1127 0.64 36.41 -27.16
CA VAL A 1127 0.01 35.16 -27.60
C VAL A 1127 -0.29 34.17 -26.46
N THR A 1128 0.73 33.71 -25.74
CA THR A 1128 0.67 32.77 -24.61
C THR A 1128 1.74 33.06 -23.56
N ALA A 1129 1.53 32.61 -22.32
CA ALA A 1129 2.54 32.62 -21.26
C ALA A 1129 3.04 31.20 -20.95
N VAL A 1130 4.28 31.08 -20.46
CA VAL A 1130 4.93 29.77 -20.19
C VAL A 1130 4.15 28.89 -19.20
N TRP A 1131 3.36 29.51 -18.31
CA TRP A 1131 2.56 28.83 -17.30
C TRP A 1131 1.10 28.60 -17.71
N GLU A 1132 0.71 28.95 -18.93
CA GLU A 1132 -0.61 28.63 -19.45
C GLU A 1132 -0.65 27.14 -19.85
N PRO A 1133 -1.74 26.43 -19.53
CA PRO A 1133 -1.89 25.05 -19.97
C PRO A 1133 -1.93 24.98 -21.51
N LEU A 1134 -1.38 23.90 -22.07
CA LEU A 1134 -1.50 23.60 -23.49
C LEU A 1134 -2.98 23.58 -23.89
N ASN A 1135 -3.30 24.20 -25.04
CA ASN A 1135 -4.67 24.26 -25.53
C ASN A 1135 -5.15 22.84 -25.88
N PRO A 1136 -6.16 22.29 -25.18
CA PRO A 1136 -6.63 20.93 -25.44
C PRO A 1136 -7.47 20.82 -26.73
N TYR A 1137 -7.82 21.94 -27.36
CA TYR A 1137 -8.67 21.98 -28.54
C TYR A 1137 -7.87 22.16 -29.84
N THR A 1138 -8.29 21.47 -30.91
CA THR A 1138 -7.73 21.55 -32.27
C THR A 1138 -7.85 22.94 -32.91
N SER A 1139 -8.68 23.82 -32.36
CA SER A 1139 -8.81 25.22 -32.76
C SER A 1139 -9.18 26.10 -31.57
N GLY A 1140 -8.84 27.39 -31.63
CA GLY A 1140 -9.00 28.34 -30.53
C GLY A 1140 -7.67 28.68 -29.85
N ARG A 1141 -7.70 29.49 -28.79
CA ARG A 1141 -6.50 30.01 -28.10
C ARG A 1141 -6.26 29.38 -26.72
N GLY A 1142 -7.06 28.38 -26.32
CA GLY A 1142 -7.00 27.78 -24.99
C GLY A 1142 -7.34 28.75 -23.85
N PRO A 1143 -7.23 28.29 -22.58
CA PRO A 1143 -7.32 29.15 -21.41
C PRO A 1143 -6.16 30.14 -21.38
N ARG A 1144 -6.45 31.42 -21.16
CA ARG A 1144 -5.43 32.49 -21.08
C ARG A 1144 -5.45 33.11 -19.71
N LYS A 1145 -4.28 33.45 -19.16
CA LYS A 1145 -4.20 34.19 -17.91
C LYS A 1145 -3.02 35.13 -17.83
N VAL A 1146 -3.23 36.25 -17.16
CA VAL A 1146 -2.17 37.11 -16.61
C VAL A 1146 -2.25 37.09 -15.09
N GLU A 1147 -1.13 37.32 -14.43
CA GLU A 1147 -1.07 37.39 -12.98
C GLU A 1147 -0.64 38.78 -12.52
N PHE A 1148 -1.39 39.33 -11.58
CA PHE A 1148 -0.98 40.48 -10.78
C PHE A 1148 -0.14 39.95 -9.64
N ILE A 1149 1.07 40.47 -9.46
CA ILE A 1149 2.03 40.00 -8.45
C ILE A 1149 2.41 41.10 -7.47
N HIS A 1150 2.85 40.70 -6.27
CA HIS A 1150 3.17 41.58 -5.15
C HIS A 1150 1.98 42.47 -4.74
N LEU A 1151 0.77 41.93 -4.78
CA LEU A 1151 -0.42 42.58 -4.27
C LEU A 1151 -0.38 42.65 -2.74
N PRO A 1152 -0.99 43.68 -2.14
CA PRO A 1152 -1.32 43.66 -0.72
C PRO A 1152 -2.37 42.59 -0.41
N PRO A 1153 -2.43 42.02 0.82
CA PRO A 1153 -3.30 40.87 1.12
C PRO A 1153 -4.80 41.12 0.89
N ARG A 1154 -5.22 42.39 0.93
CA ARG A 1154 -6.58 42.83 0.63
C ARG A 1154 -6.54 44.05 -0.26
N CYS A 1155 -7.03 43.92 -1.49
CA CYS A 1155 -7.16 45.05 -2.41
C CYS A 1155 -8.22 44.80 -3.49
N THR A 1156 -8.71 45.88 -4.07
CA THR A 1156 -9.57 45.84 -5.25
C THR A 1156 -8.76 46.20 -6.49
N ILE A 1157 -8.78 45.34 -7.51
CA ILE A 1157 -8.15 45.56 -8.81
C ILE A 1157 -9.22 45.95 -9.81
N ARG A 1158 -9.12 47.15 -10.40
CA ARG A 1158 -10.03 47.65 -11.44
C ARG A 1158 -9.29 47.79 -12.74
N ILE A 1159 -9.80 47.16 -13.79
CA ILE A 1159 -9.17 47.13 -15.11
C ILE A 1159 -9.98 47.99 -16.07
N TYR A 1160 -9.31 48.90 -16.77
CA TYR A 1160 -9.91 49.86 -17.68
C TYR A 1160 -9.28 49.77 -19.07
N ALA A 1161 -10.09 49.99 -20.11
CA ALA A 1161 -9.59 50.32 -21.44
C ALA A 1161 -9.03 51.76 -21.46
N VAL A 1162 -8.24 52.11 -22.47
CA VAL A 1162 -7.61 53.46 -22.58
C VAL A 1162 -8.63 54.60 -22.63
N ASP A 1163 -9.85 54.31 -23.09
CA ASP A 1163 -10.97 55.25 -23.13
C ASP A 1163 -11.68 55.45 -21.77
N GLY A 1164 -11.25 54.73 -20.73
CA GLY A 1164 -11.81 54.80 -19.37
C GLY A 1164 -12.96 53.81 -19.11
N THR A 1165 -13.31 52.96 -20.07
CA THR A 1165 -14.35 51.94 -19.88
C THR A 1165 -13.88 50.87 -18.90
N LEU A 1166 -14.69 50.57 -17.87
CA LEU A 1166 -14.40 49.50 -16.91
C LEU A 1166 -14.59 48.13 -17.57
N VAL A 1167 -13.52 47.36 -17.64
CA VAL A 1167 -13.44 46.02 -18.23
C VAL A 1167 -13.81 44.95 -17.20
N LYS A 1168 -13.16 44.96 -16.02
CA LYS A 1168 -13.34 43.96 -14.95
C LYS A 1168 -12.98 44.58 -13.59
N THR A 1169 -13.61 44.09 -12.53
CA THR A 1169 -13.21 44.34 -11.14
C THR A 1169 -12.94 42.99 -10.48
N ILE A 1170 -11.81 42.88 -9.77
CA ILE A 1170 -11.37 41.68 -9.07
C ILE A 1170 -11.13 42.08 -7.61
N GLU A 1171 -11.76 41.36 -6.68
CA GLU A 1171 -11.52 41.53 -5.25
C GLU A 1171 -10.50 40.48 -4.82
N HIS A 1172 -9.34 40.94 -4.34
CA HIS A 1172 -8.25 40.08 -3.89
C HIS A 1172 -8.24 40.01 -2.37
N ASN A 1173 -8.28 38.79 -1.83
CA ASN A 1173 -8.17 38.49 -0.39
C ASN A 1173 -7.47 37.15 -0.22
N SER A 1174 -6.16 37.19 0.06
CA SER A 1174 -5.28 36.02 0.12
C SER A 1174 -4.52 35.93 1.46
N PRO A 1175 -3.90 34.77 1.75
CA PRO A 1175 -2.88 34.65 2.80
C PRO A 1175 -1.68 35.57 2.57
N LEU A 1176 -0.90 35.85 3.61
CA LEU A 1176 0.23 36.81 3.50
C LEU A 1176 1.38 36.26 2.65
N SER A 1177 1.53 34.95 2.63
CA SER A 1177 2.44 34.17 1.79
C SER A 1177 2.13 34.26 0.29
N ASP A 1178 0.92 34.69 -0.09
CA ASP A 1178 0.47 34.80 -1.49
C ASP A 1178 0.05 36.23 -1.84
N GLY A 1179 0.89 36.92 -2.60
CA GLY A 1179 0.62 38.25 -3.14
C GLY A 1179 0.21 38.24 -4.60
N SER A 1180 -0.39 37.16 -5.09
CA SER A 1180 -0.76 37.02 -6.50
C SER A 1180 -2.26 36.89 -6.73
N GLU A 1181 -2.72 37.44 -7.86
CA GLU A 1181 -4.11 37.31 -8.31
C GLU A 1181 -4.16 37.05 -9.81
N SER A 1182 -4.96 36.08 -10.22
CA SER A 1182 -5.05 35.67 -11.63
C SER A 1182 -6.21 36.35 -12.33
N TRP A 1183 -6.04 36.69 -13.61
CA TRP A 1183 -7.12 37.16 -14.46
C TRP A 1183 -7.13 36.41 -15.79
N ASP A 1184 -8.28 35.79 -16.09
CA ASP A 1184 -8.61 34.97 -17.27
C ASP A 1184 -8.68 35.75 -18.60
N LEU A 1185 -8.36 37.05 -18.58
CA LEU A 1185 -8.52 37.96 -19.71
C LEU A 1185 -9.96 37.98 -20.25
N MET A 1186 -10.96 37.74 -19.40
CA MET A 1186 -12.38 37.95 -19.74
C MET A 1186 -12.89 39.27 -19.16
N THR A 1187 -13.77 39.92 -19.91
CA THR A 1187 -14.48 41.12 -19.43
C THR A 1187 -15.52 40.75 -18.36
N LYS A 1188 -16.11 41.76 -17.71
CA LYS A 1188 -17.22 41.58 -16.77
C LYS A 1188 -18.44 40.86 -17.36
N ASP A 1189 -18.59 40.91 -18.69
CA ASP A 1189 -19.68 40.29 -19.44
C ASP A 1189 -19.26 38.92 -20.00
N ASN A 1190 -18.16 38.33 -19.49
CA ASN A 1190 -17.55 37.07 -19.93
C ASN A 1190 -17.22 37.02 -21.43
N MET A 1191 -16.80 38.15 -22.00
CA MET A 1191 -16.33 38.24 -23.38
C MET A 1191 -14.80 38.25 -23.45
N ASP A 1192 -14.29 37.75 -24.57
CA ASP A 1192 -12.87 37.77 -24.92
C ASP A 1192 -12.31 39.20 -24.99
N LEU A 1193 -11.21 39.45 -24.28
CA LEU A 1193 -10.53 40.74 -24.31
C LEU A 1193 -9.92 41.03 -25.70
N ALA A 1194 -10.00 42.27 -26.16
CA ALA A 1194 -9.35 42.73 -27.39
C ALA A 1194 -7.83 42.91 -27.20
N TYR A 1195 -7.07 42.90 -28.30
CA TYR A 1195 -5.65 43.29 -28.24
C TYR A 1195 -5.55 44.81 -28.01
N GLY A 1196 -4.59 45.25 -27.21
CA GLY A 1196 -4.44 46.66 -26.89
C GLY A 1196 -3.79 46.93 -25.54
N VAL A 1197 -3.71 48.21 -25.20
CA VAL A 1197 -3.21 48.69 -23.90
C VAL A 1197 -4.37 48.80 -22.93
N TYR A 1198 -4.18 48.32 -21.71
CA TYR A 1198 -5.13 48.43 -20.62
C TYR A 1198 -4.46 49.07 -19.40
N ILE A 1199 -5.26 49.75 -18.59
CA ILE A 1199 -4.83 50.41 -17.35
C ILE A 1199 -5.44 49.64 -16.20
N TYR A 1200 -4.64 49.27 -15.20
CA TYR A 1200 -5.14 48.66 -13.98
C TYR A 1200 -4.92 49.61 -12.80
N HIS A 1201 -5.91 49.71 -11.93
CA HIS A 1201 -5.90 50.47 -10.69
C HIS A 1201 -6.07 49.51 -9.53
N VAL A 1202 -5.08 49.44 -8.64
CA VAL A 1202 -5.13 48.67 -7.41
C VAL A 1202 -5.41 49.63 -6.26
N ASP A 1203 -6.45 49.35 -5.49
CA ASP A 1203 -6.84 50.10 -4.31
C ASP A 1203 -6.77 49.19 -3.08
N ALA A 1204 -5.76 49.42 -2.24
CA ALA A 1204 -5.49 48.61 -1.05
C ALA A 1204 -5.83 49.42 0.22
N PRO A 1205 -6.95 49.11 0.90
CA PRO A 1205 -7.39 49.86 2.08
C PRO A 1205 -6.31 49.95 3.16
N GLY A 1206 -5.99 51.16 3.61
CA GLY A 1206 -4.99 51.39 4.64
C GLY A 1206 -3.53 51.31 4.17
N ILE A 1207 -3.25 50.88 2.95
CA ILE A 1207 -1.90 50.88 2.35
C ILE A 1207 -1.83 52.03 1.34
N GLY A 1208 -2.58 51.98 0.23
CA GLY A 1208 -2.57 53.05 -0.77
C GLY A 1208 -3.11 52.61 -2.12
N GLN A 1209 -2.83 53.38 -3.15
CA GLN A 1209 -3.30 53.12 -4.51
C GLN A 1209 -2.14 53.06 -5.50
N HIS A 1210 -2.24 52.14 -6.46
CA HIS A 1210 -1.29 51.98 -7.55
C HIS A 1210 -2.01 51.98 -8.89
N VAL A 1211 -1.42 52.60 -9.91
CA VAL A 1211 -1.91 52.58 -11.29
C VAL A 1211 -0.79 52.12 -12.20
N GLY A 1212 -1.05 51.05 -12.96
CA GLY A 1212 -0.11 50.52 -13.94
C GLY A 1212 -0.75 50.31 -15.30
N ARG A 1213 0.07 49.86 -16.27
CA ARG A 1213 -0.36 49.58 -17.64
C ARG A 1213 0.04 48.16 -18.02
N MET A 1214 -0.78 47.51 -18.81
CA MET A 1214 -0.47 46.22 -19.44
C MET A 1214 -0.78 46.26 -20.92
N LEU A 1215 0.00 45.52 -21.72
CA LEU A 1215 -0.18 45.42 -23.16
C LEU A 1215 -0.50 43.97 -23.52
N ILE A 1216 -1.61 43.78 -24.24
CA ILE A 1216 -2.06 42.48 -24.76
C ILE A 1216 -1.82 42.44 -26.27
N ILE A 1217 -0.96 41.53 -26.71
CA ILE A 1217 -0.61 41.28 -28.11
C ILE A 1217 -1.19 39.91 -28.50
N LYS A 1218 -2.02 39.90 -29.55
CA LYS A 1218 -2.71 38.71 -30.03
C LYS A 1218 -2.02 38.07 -31.22
#